data_AF-A0A9E6JUX1-F1
#
_entry.id   AF-A0A9E6JUX1-F1
#
_cell.length_a   1.000
_cell.length_b   1.000
_cell.length_c   1.000
_cell.angle_alpha   90.00
_cell.angle_beta   90.00
_cell.angle_gamma   90.00
#
_symmetry.space_group_name_H-M   'P 1'
#
loop_
_entity.id
_entity.type
_entity.pdbx_description
1 polymer ?
#
loop_
_entity_poly.entity_id
_entity_poly.type
_entity_poly.pdbx_seq_one_letter_code
_entity_poly.pdbx_strand_id
1 'polypeptide(L)'
;MTNDFTMIYIALIIIAVLIVIYNTVVIVGGRSMALLERRWFGKSMPQGRVVAMKNEIGIQARTLGPGLHILFPFIYKARKVGFTIIEENEVGIVESIDGTAVPPGKIFARVVNNHNSFQDGEEFLKNGGEKGPQIEILPPGNFRINPSLFVVKTMPVLIIDKGRIGLVTAMDGEPITSGRLLGAEVLDHNKFENGEAFLKNHGQKGPQSEILLPGTYRINTSLFYVEIMEATVIPSGKVGLVTALDGEPLPESEYVAKTVTGHSDYQNVFRFIGAGGQRGPQFDVLRPGTYYINPMMFKVELDNVAVVERGQVAVVVSNVGEEPKQLKELVAQASTEEIEQDQSKELEKRIKVGIERYVVPKGYRGIQQDVAGPGIYYLNRRAFIVYIIDTTNITIDWDEQDGVKFDPLKVVSKDGFEIRVSVKVIMRVRPDQAPYMVAKIGSIDNLINHVIHPMIDSSFRNQASSTSAMNFMQDRQEEQKKAEERARLEMERYHVECVSVLICQIVLPQELMDTQTKKVIAQQQQAMYTEQQKAEQTRIATEKTRSEAELQKQLVEAEIGVKIANQNKQKTITFAEGEAESTRIRAEGDAKGIIAKGEAEGTKILAIGQATAKAYELQNVAIGSQGVTAIEIAKQIASGNIKVTPDVLVQGENNVGGLLSAFLTKTITQKDSVEKTENAAAGKK
;
A
#
# COMPACT_ATOMS: atom_id res chain seq x y z
N MET A 1 123.88 -62.11 3.25
CA MET A 1 123.71 -60.91 2.41
C MET A 1 122.91 -61.18 1.14
N THR A 2 123.34 -62.08 0.23
CA THR A 2 122.61 -62.34 -1.03
C THR A 2 121.21 -62.94 -0.80
N ASN A 3 121.09 -63.92 0.08
CA ASN A 3 119.79 -64.58 0.38
C ASN A 3 118.77 -63.65 1.04
N ASP A 4 119.24 -62.61 1.74
CA ASP A 4 118.38 -61.66 2.45
C ASP A 4 117.63 -60.78 1.45
N PHE A 5 118.32 -60.30 0.41
CA PHE A 5 117.70 -59.55 -0.68
C PHE A 5 116.68 -60.39 -1.46
N THR A 6 116.95 -61.67 -1.75
CA THR A 6 115.96 -62.53 -2.45
C THR A 6 114.72 -62.79 -1.59
N MET A 7 114.87 -62.99 -0.27
CA MET A 7 113.73 -63.07 0.65
C MET A 7 112.93 -61.76 0.71
N ILE A 8 113.60 -60.60 0.70
CA ILE A 8 112.93 -59.28 0.64
C ILE A 8 112.18 -59.11 -0.69
N TYR A 9 112.77 -59.49 -1.83
CA TYR A 9 112.07 -59.45 -3.13
C TYR A 9 110.85 -60.37 -3.17
N ILE A 10 110.96 -61.60 -2.64
CA ILE A 10 109.82 -62.54 -2.55
C ILE A 10 108.73 -61.96 -1.63
N ALA A 11 109.10 -61.40 -0.47
CA ALA A 11 108.15 -60.75 0.43
C ALA A 11 107.46 -59.54 -0.23
N LEU A 12 108.19 -58.69 -0.95
CA LEU A 12 107.63 -57.55 -1.70
C LEU A 12 106.70 -58.00 -2.84
N ILE A 13 107.02 -59.09 -3.54
CA ILE A 13 106.14 -59.69 -4.56
C ILE A 13 104.87 -60.25 -3.91
N ILE A 14 104.98 -60.97 -2.79
CA ILE A 14 103.82 -61.48 -2.04
C ILE A 14 102.95 -60.32 -1.54
N ILE A 15 103.55 -59.26 -0.99
CA ILE A 15 102.83 -58.05 -0.55
C ILE A 15 102.14 -57.36 -1.74
N ALA A 16 102.81 -57.21 -2.88
CA ALA A 16 102.21 -56.63 -4.09
C ALA A 16 101.04 -57.49 -4.61
N VAL A 17 101.18 -58.82 -4.62
CA VAL A 17 100.11 -59.76 -5.00
C VAL A 17 98.94 -59.69 -4.02
N LEU A 18 99.18 -59.63 -2.71
CA LEU A 18 98.13 -59.46 -1.70
C LEU A 18 97.42 -58.11 -1.84
N ILE A 19 98.15 -57.02 -2.13
CA ILE A 19 97.57 -55.69 -2.43
C ILE A 19 96.71 -55.75 -3.69
N VAL A 20 97.14 -56.45 -4.74
CA VAL A 20 96.33 -56.64 -5.96
C VAL A 20 95.08 -57.47 -5.67
N ILE A 21 95.18 -58.59 -4.94
CA ILE A 21 94.05 -59.45 -4.58
C ILE A 21 93.03 -58.68 -3.72
N TYR A 22 93.50 -57.97 -2.68
CA TYR A 22 92.65 -57.14 -1.82
C TYR A 22 91.90 -56.08 -2.63
N ASN A 23 92.60 -55.35 -3.51
CA ASN A 23 91.98 -54.35 -4.39
C ASN A 23 91.16 -54.95 -5.56
N THR A 24 91.18 -56.28 -5.75
CA THR A 24 90.37 -56.97 -6.78
C THR A 24 88.97 -57.32 -6.26
N VAL A 25 88.76 -57.44 -4.95
CA VAL A 25 87.46 -57.82 -4.36
C VAL A 25 86.68 -56.56 -3.95
N VAL A 26 85.65 -56.22 -4.71
CA VAL A 26 84.78 -55.06 -4.44
C VAL A 26 83.44 -55.53 -3.89
N ILE A 27 83.25 -55.36 -2.58
CA ILE A 27 81.97 -55.61 -1.90
C ILE A 27 81.10 -54.35 -1.95
N VAL A 28 79.92 -54.46 -2.57
CA VAL A 28 78.91 -53.39 -2.67
C VAL A 28 77.78 -53.68 -1.68
N GLY A 29 77.49 -52.72 -0.78
CA GLY A 29 76.52 -52.90 0.31
C GLY A 29 75.07 -52.71 -0.14
N GLY A 30 74.12 -53.29 0.60
CA GLY A 30 72.70 -53.40 0.21
C GLY A 30 71.93 -52.12 -0.13
N ARG A 31 72.41 -50.93 0.28
CA ARG A 31 71.83 -49.61 -0.05
C ARG A 31 72.71 -48.79 -1.02
N SER A 32 73.60 -49.46 -1.75
CA SER A 32 74.59 -48.83 -2.62
C SER A 32 74.82 -49.62 -3.90
N MET A 33 75.34 -48.92 -4.89
CA MET A 33 75.76 -49.42 -6.20
C MET A 33 77.21 -48.99 -6.45
N ALA A 34 77.91 -49.69 -7.34
CA ALA A 34 79.23 -49.25 -7.81
C ALA A 34 79.17 -48.76 -9.26
N LEU A 35 79.62 -47.52 -9.47
CA LEU A 35 79.96 -47.00 -10.79
C LEU A 35 81.36 -47.50 -11.16
N LEU A 36 81.52 -47.95 -12.41
CA LEU A 36 82.77 -48.46 -12.94
C LEU A 36 83.49 -47.38 -13.77
N GLU A 37 84.77 -47.14 -13.50
CA GLU A 37 85.66 -46.32 -14.32
C GLU A 37 86.70 -47.25 -14.98
N ARG A 38 86.67 -47.39 -16.31
CA ARG A 38 87.59 -48.26 -17.07
C ARG A 38 88.77 -47.41 -17.57
N ARG A 39 90.00 -47.69 -17.09
CA ARG A 39 91.09 -46.68 -17.11
C ARG A 39 92.12 -46.79 -18.24
N TRP A 40 92.60 -48.00 -18.57
CA TRP A 40 93.80 -48.15 -19.42
C TRP A 40 93.64 -49.02 -20.67
N PHE A 41 92.65 -49.92 -20.73
CA PHE A 41 92.52 -50.90 -21.82
C PHE A 41 91.12 -50.86 -22.43
N GLY A 42 90.97 -50.39 -23.67
CA GLY A 42 89.69 -50.34 -24.39
C GLY A 42 89.74 -49.47 -25.65
N LYS A 43 88.58 -49.24 -26.28
CA LYS A 43 88.43 -48.20 -27.31
C LYS A 43 88.32 -46.83 -26.65
N SER A 44 88.73 -45.75 -27.33
CA SER A 44 88.37 -44.40 -26.90
C SER A 44 86.85 -44.19 -27.04
N MET A 45 86.24 -43.40 -26.16
CA MET A 45 84.87 -42.92 -26.37
C MET A 45 84.80 -42.01 -27.62
N PRO A 46 83.66 -41.98 -28.33
CA PRO A 46 83.36 -40.95 -29.32
C PRO A 46 83.34 -39.55 -28.72
N GLN A 47 83.73 -38.54 -29.51
CA GLN A 47 83.73 -37.14 -29.07
C GLN A 47 82.30 -36.66 -28.76
N GLY A 48 82.14 -35.96 -27.63
CA GLY A 48 80.85 -35.47 -27.15
C GLY A 48 80.11 -36.40 -26.17
N ARG A 49 80.50 -37.69 -26.09
CA ARG A 49 79.97 -38.64 -25.11
C ARG A 49 80.64 -38.46 -23.74
N VAL A 50 79.89 -38.66 -22.66
CA VAL A 50 80.31 -38.52 -21.26
C VAL A 50 80.49 -39.89 -20.58
N VAL A 51 79.67 -40.89 -20.93
CA VAL A 51 79.78 -42.26 -20.37
C VAL A 51 80.18 -43.32 -21.41
N ALA A 52 81.00 -44.26 -20.98
CA ALA A 52 81.57 -45.33 -21.79
C ALA A 52 80.64 -46.55 -21.90
N MET A 53 80.58 -47.14 -23.09
CA MET A 53 80.08 -48.50 -23.26
C MET A 53 81.03 -49.55 -22.67
N LYS A 54 80.57 -50.80 -22.50
CA LYS A 54 81.29 -51.94 -21.90
C LYS A 54 82.77 -52.12 -22.30
N ASN A 55 83.15 -51.72 -23.51
CA ASN A 55 84.51 -51.85 -24.07
C ASN A 55 85.22 -50.51 -24.36
N GLU A 56 84.64 -49.39 -23.94
CA GLU A 56 85.22 -48.04 -24.06
C GLU A 56 85.92 -47.63 -22.75
N ILE A 57 86.94 -46.77 -22.85
CA ILE A 57 87.69 -46.20 -21.72
C ILE A 57 86.90 -45.00 -21.17
N GLY A 58 86.58 -44.99 -19.87
CA GLY A 58 85.77 -43.95 -19.23
C GLY A 58 84.85 -44.48 -18.12
N ILE A 59 84.02 -43.60 -17.56
CA ILE A 59 82.97 -43.96 -16.59
C ILE A 59 81.88 -44.73 -17.34
N GLN A 60 81.63 -45.99 -16.98
CA GLN A 60 80.72 -46.87 -17.69
C GLN A 60 79.25 -46.45 -17.51
N ALA A 61 78.44 -46.61 -18.56
CA ALA A 61 76.99 -46.42 -18.49
C ALA A 61 76.31 -47.49 -17.59
N ARG A 62 76.75 -48.75 -17.70
CA ARG A 62 76.33 -49.85 -16.81
C ARG A 62 76.85 -49.69 -15.38
N THR A 63 76.08 -50.17 -14.42
CA THR A 63 76.39 -50.09 -12.98
C THR A 63 76.44 -51.49 -12.36
N LEU A 64 76.97 -51.61 -11.14
CA LEU A 64 76.94 -52.87 -10.37
C LEU A 64 76.07 -52.70 -9.13
N GLY A 65 75.09 -53.59 -8.96
CA GLY A 65 74.27 -53.67 -7.74
C GLY A 65 75.02 -54.26 -6.54
N PRO A 66 74.34 -54.40 -5.38
CA PRO A 66 74.89 -55.05 -4.20
C PRO A 66 75.45 -56.45 -4.45
N GLY A 67 76.46 -56.84 -3.67
CA GLY A 67 77.11 -58.15 -3.77
C GLY A 67 78.63 -58.06 -3.83
N LEU A 68 79.28 -59.21 -4.03
CA LEU A 68 80.72 -59.33 -4.23
C LEU A 68 81.03 -59.33 -5.72
N HIS A 69 81.87 -58.37 -6.15
CA HIS A 69 82.30 -58.24 -7.55
C HIS A 69 83.83 -58.36 -7.64
N ILE A 70 84.30 -59.10 -8.65
CA ILE A 70 85.73 -59.32 -8.92
C ILE A 70 86.15 -58.37 -10.05
N LEU A 71 87.01 -57.39 -9.74
CA LEU A 71 87.35 -56.28 -10.63
C LEU A 71 88.86 -55.99 -10.58
N PHE A 72 89.59 -56.34 -11.64
CA PHE A 72 91.03 -56.11 -11.70
C PHE A 72 91.37 -54.60 -11.58
N PRO A 73 92.14 -54.16 -10.56
CA PRO A 73 92.25 -52.75 -10.17
C PRO A 73 93.03 -51.87 -11.17
N PHE A 74 93.77 -52.50 -12.09
CA PHE A 74 94.46 -51.83 -13.20
C PHE A 74 93.56 -51.64 -14.45
N ILE A 75 92.42 -52.35 -14.53
CA ILE A 75 91.44 -52.18 -15.61
C ILE A 75 90.29 -51.29 -15.15
N TYR A 76 89.75 -51.59 -13.96
CA TYR A 76 88.54 -50.97 -13.41
C TYR A 76 88.80 -50.34 -12.04
N LYS A 77 88.22 -49.16 -11.83
CA LYS A 77 88.10 -48.50 -10.53
C LYS A 77 86.63 -48.37 -10.18
N ALA A 78 86.23 -48.89 -9.03
CA ALA A 78 84.84 -48.85 -8.56
C ALA A 78 84.63 -47.66 -7.62
N ARG A 79 83.63 -46.82 -7.89
CA ARG A 79 83.14 -45.77 -6.98
C ARG A 79 81.79 -46.19 -6.42
N LYS A 80 81.69 -46.37 -5.09
CA LYS A 80 80.41 -46.66 -4.43
C LYS A 80 79.56 -45.39 -4.35
N VAL A 81 78.27 -45.51 -4.63
CA VAL A 81 77.26 -44.45 -4.58
C VAL A 81 75.99 -45.03 -3.93
N GLY A 82 75.20 -44.21 -3.22
CA GLY A 82 73.89 -44.63 -2.71
C GLY A 82 72.89 -44.88 -3.84
N PHE A 83 71.76 -45.53 -3.53
CA PHE A 83 70.61 -45.54 -4.44
C PHE A 83 69.90 -44.18 -4.44
N THR A 84 69.25 -43.86 -5.56
CA THR A 84 68.24 -42.78 -5.61
C THR A 84 66.99 -43.30 -4.90
N ILE A 85 66.56 -42.59 -3.86
CA ILE A 85 65.32 -42.87 -3.13
C ILE A 85 64.31 -41.80 -3.55
N ILE A 86 63.07 -42.22 -3.78
CA ILE A 86 61.93 -41.34 -4.07
C ILE A 86 60.86 -41.75 -3.07
N GLU A 87 60.50 -40.82 -2.18
CA GLU A 87 59.54 -41.10 -1.11
C GLU A 87 58.10 -41.21 -1.66
N GLU A 88 57.18 -41.77 -0.87
CA GLU A 88 55.80 -42.08 -1.33
C GLU A 88 55.03 -40.85 -1.85
N ASN A 89 55.33 -39.68 -1.27
CA ASN A 89 54.76 -38.37 -1.62
C ASN A 89 55.63 -37.57 -2.61
N GLU A 90 56.62 -38.20 -3.26
CA GLU A 90 57.47 -37.60 -4.29
C GLU A 90 57.32 -38.26 -5.67
N VAL A 91 57.81 -37.55 -6.68
CA VAL A 91 58.02 -38.04 -8.05
C VAL A 91 59.44 -37.66 -8.50
N GLY A 92 60.16 -38.58 -9.14
CA GLY A 92 61.50 -38.31 -9.66
C GLY A 92 61.46 -37.87 -11.13
N ILE A 93 61.82 -36.63 -11.41
CA ILE A 93 62.00 -36.13 -12.79
C ILE A 93 63.45 -36.40 -13.22
N VAL A 94 63.61 -37.02 -14.39
CA VAL A 94 64.92 -37.47 -14.91
C VAL A 94 65.42 -36.56 -16.03
N GLU A 95 66.72 -36.28 -16.04
CA GLU A 95 67.41 -35.52 -17.07
C GLU A 95 68.68 -36.27 -17.48
N SER A 96 68.79 -36.68 -18.75
CA SER A 96 69.96 -37.40 -19.26
C SER A 96 71.06 -36.44 -19.70
N ILE A 97 72.27 -36.66 -19.18
CA ILE A 97 73.51 -35.91 -19.48
C ILE A 97 74.06 -36.30 -20.87
N ASP A 98 73.73 -37.50 -21.35
CA ASP A 98 74.31 -38.15 -22.53
C ASP A 98 73.24 -38.88 -23.35
N GLY A 99 73.54 -39.20 -24.61
CA GLY A 99 72.58 -39.76 -25.57
C GLY A 99 72.59 -39.04 -26.93
N THR A 100 71.64 -39.38 -27.80
CA THR A 100 71.39 -38.63 -29.03
C THR A 100 70.79 -37.25 -28.72
N ALA A 101 71.00 -36.25 -29.57
CA ALA A 101 70.35 -34.95 -29.38
C ALA A 101 68.83 -35.07 -29.59
N VAL A 102 68.04 -34.35 -28.78
CA VAL A 102 66.59 -34.19 -29.01
C VAL A 102 66.37 -33.58 -30.40
N PRO A 103 65.40 -34.06 -31.20
CA PRO A 103 65.07 -33.47 -32.50
C PRO A 103 64.71 -31.98 -32.38
N PRO A 104 65.17 -31.11 -33.30
CA PRO A 104 64.90 -29.69 -33.24
C PRO A 104 63.39 -29.40 -33.30
N GLY A 105 62.90 -28.59 -32.35
CA GLY A 105 61.48 -28.27 -32.20
C GLY A 105 60.77 -29.00 -31.05
N LYS A 106 61.38 -30.07 -30.52
CA LYS A 106 60.99 -30.69 -29.24
C LYS A 106 61.89 -30.19 -28.10
N ILE A 107 61.41 -30.34 -26.87
CA ILE A 107 62.11 -29.97 -25.63
C ILE A 107 62.46 -31.24 -24.82
N PHE A 108 61.57 -32.22 -24.80
CA PHE A 108 61.72 -33.45 -24.03
C PHE A 108 62.20 -34.62 -24.88
N ALA A 109 63.10 -35.41 -24.30
CA ALA A 109 63.60 -36.67 -24.85
C ALA A 109 62.51 -37.73 -24.87
N ARG A 110 62.38 -38.47 -25.99
CA ARG A 110 61.39 -39.54 -26.13
C ARG A 110 61.62 -40.67 -25.10
N VAL A 111 60.53 -41.32 -24.67
CA VAL A 111 60.63 -42.56 -23.89
C VAL A 111 61.27 -43.67 -24.72
N VAL A 112 62.00 -44.55 -24.05
CA VAL A 112 62.74 -45.67 -24.63
C VAL A 112 62.27 -46.96 -23.95
N ASN A 113 62.25 -48.07 -24.68
CA ASN A 113 61.89 -49.35 -24.08
C ASN A 113 63.13 -50.07 -23.53
N ASN A 114 62.92 -50.97 -22.57
CA ASN A 114 63.95 -51.87 -22.02
C ASN A 114 65.18 -51.13 -21.45
N HIS A 115 64.98 -50.26 -20.46
CA HIS A 115 66.07 -49.71 -19.61
C HIS A 115 65.72 -49.64 -18.11
N ASN A 116 64.68 -50.37 -17.69
CA ASN A 116 64.39 -50.69 -16.29
C ASN A 116 64.25 -49.43 -15.39
N SER A 117 63.48 -48.44 -15.86
CA SER A 117 63.34 -47.10 -15.27
C SER A 117 64.70 -46.49 -14.91
N PHE A 118 65.48 -46.27 -15.97
CA PHE A 118 66.82 -45.63 -16.00
C PHE A 118 67.93 -46.32 -15.18
N GLN A 119 67.71 -47.54 -14.69
CA GLN A 119 68.77 -48.32 -14.01
C GLN A 119 69.81 -48.90 -15.00
N ASP A 120 69.35 -49.34 -16.17
CA ASP A 120 70.16 -50.06 -17.14
C ASP A 120 70.62 -49.13 -18.28
N GLY A 121 71.45 -48.15 -17.91
CA GLY A 121 71.94 -47.08 -18.79
C GLY A 121 72.68 -47.52 -20.06
N GLU A 122 73.24 -48.73 -20.09
CA GLU A 122 73.83 -49.29 -21.33
C GLU A 122 72.76 -49.70 -22.35
N GLU A 123 71.54 -50.04 -21.91
CA GLU A 123 70.43 -50.38 -22.80
C GLU A 123 69.67 -49.13 -23.26
N PHE A 124 69.47 -48.15 -22.37
CA PHE A 124 68.96 -46.81 -22.72
C PHE A 124 69.74 -46.21 -23.90
N LEU A 125 71.07 -46.16 -23.82
CA LEU A 125 71.92 -45.59 -24.87
C LEU A 125 71.97 -46.46 -26.15
N LYS A 126 71.79 -47.79 -26.08
CA LYS A 126 71.69 -48.65 -27.28
C LYS A 126 70.38 -48.46 -28.02
N ASN A 127 69.28 -48.28 -27.28
CA ASN A 127 67.93 -48.13 -27.81
C ASN A 127 67.66 -46.67 -28.27
N GLY A 128 68.71 -45.84 -28.36
CA GLY A 128 68.69 -44.48 -28.88
C GLY A 128 68.18 -43.44 -27.89
N GLY A 129 68.46 -43.62 -26.59
CA GLY A 129 68.13 -42.66 -25.55
C GLY A 129 68.67 -41.25 -25.82
N GLU A 130 67.81 -40.27 -25.62
CA GLU A 130 68.07 -38.87 -25.96
C GLU A 130 68.55 -38.07 -24.74
N LYS A 131 69.52 -37.18 -24.97
CA LYS A 131 70.10 -36.27 -23.99
C LYS A 131 69.14 -35.10 -23.72
N GLY A 132 68.88 -34.79 -22.45
CA GLY A 132 67.96 -33.71 -22.04
C GLY A 132 66.93 -34.18 -21.01
N PRO A 133 65.91 -33.35 -20.69
CA PRO A 133 64.84 -33.73 -19.77
C PRO A 133 64.00 -34.86 -20.38
N GLN A 134 63.70 -35.88 -19.59
CA GLN A 134 62.97 -37.07 -20.02
C GLN A 134 61.46 -36.91 -19.76
N ILE A 135 60.64 -37.57 -20.59
CA ILE A 135 59.19 -37.62 -20.40
C ILE A 135 58.83 -38.56 -19.21
N GLU A 136 59.44 -39.75 -19.15
CA GLU A 136 59.19 -40.76 -18.11
C GLU A 136 59.56 -40.22 -16.73
N ILE A 137 58.65 -40.39 -15.77
CA ILE A 137 58.88 -40.13 -14.35
C ILE A 137 59.26 -41.42 -13.62
N LEU A 138 60.12 -41.28 -12.61
CA LEU A 138 60.34 -42.34 -11.64
C LEU A 138 59.24 -42.28 -10.56
N PRO A 139 58.44 -43.36 -10.36
CA PRO A 139 57.51 -43.46 -9.25
C PRO A 139 58.25 -43.65 -7.91
N PRO A 140 57.57 -43.59 -6.75
CA PRO A 140 58.18 -43.88 -5.45
C PRO A 140 58.90 -45.24 -5.41
N GLY A 141 60.09 -45.28 -4.79
CA GLY A 141 60.91 -46.49 -4.74
C GLY A 141 62.40 -46.25 -4.54
N ASN A 142 63.19 -47.32 -4.67
CA ASN A 142 64.65 -47.32 -4.53
C ASN A 142 65.30 -47.72 -5.86
N PHE A 143 65.94 -46.78 -6.54
CA PHE A 143 66.44 -46.94 -7.91
C PHE A 143 67.97 -46.89 -7.99
N ARG A 144 68.54 -47.79 -8.80
CA ARG A 144 69.98 -47.88 -9.08
C ARG A 144 70.39 -46.98 -10.25
N ILE A 145 70.14 -45.69 -10.13
CA ILE A 145 70.40 -44.70 -11.18
C ILE A 145 71.89 -44.35 -11.25
N ASN A 146 72.44 -44.20 -12.46
CA ASN A 146 73.82 -43.77 -12.66
C ASN A 146 73.92 -42.23 -12.69
N PRO A 147 74.42 -41.54 -11.64
CA PRO A 147 74.49 -40.08 -11.60
C PRO A 147 75.54 -39.47 -12.56
N SER A 148 76.32 -40.29 -13.27
CA SER A 148 77.18 -39.82 -14.37
C SER A 148 76.49 -39.85 -15.74
N LEU A 149 75.29 -40.43 -15.82
CA LEU A 149 74.44 -40.46 -17.02
C LEU A 149 73.12 -39.70 -16.80
N PHE A 150 72.49 -39.83 -15.63
CA PHE A 150 71.19 -39.23 -15.33
C PHE A 150 71.23 -38.36 -14.08
N VAL A 151 70.67 -37.16 -14.15
CA VAL A 151 70.32 -36.34 -12.98
C VAL A 151 68.86 -36.64 -12.63
N VAL A 152 68.59 -36.98 -11.37
CA VAL A 152 67.21 -37.11 -10.86
C VAL A 152 66.94 -35.96 -9.91
N LYS A 153 65.81 -35.28 -10.12
CA LYS A 153 65.29 -34.21 -9.26
C LYS A 153 64.00 -34.74 -8.64
N THR A 154 63.96 -34.95 -7.32
CA THR A 154 62.69 -35.23 -6.65
C THR A 154 61.85 -33.97 -6.54
N MET A 155 60.54 -34.11 -6.73
CA MET A 155 59.55 -33.07 -6.51
C MET A 155 58.36 -33.66 -5.76
N PRO A 156 57.63 -32.85 -4.96
CA PRO A 156 56.41 -33.32 -4.31
C PRO A 156 55.36 -33.71 -5.36
N VAL A 157 54.59 -34.76 -5.07
CA VAL A 157 53.41 -35.15 -5.87
C VAL A 157 52.37 -34.04 -5.85
N LEU A 158 51.72 -33.78 -6.99
CA LEU A 158 50.71 -32.74 -7.10
C LEU A 158 49.46 -33.14 -6.31
N ILE A 159 49.03 -32.30 -5.36
CA ILE A 159 47.80 -32.48 -4.58
C ILE A 159 46.87 -31.29 -4.84
N ILE A 160 45.66 -31.59 -5.30
CA ILE A 160 44.59 -30.61 -5.54
C ILE A 160 43.48 -30.92 -4.54
N ASP A 161 43.28 -30.03 -3.57
CA ASP A 161 42.25 -30.20 -2.55
C ASP A 161 40.83 -30.05 -3.10
N LYS A 162 39.86 -30.55 -2.33
CA LYS A 162 38.42 -30.37 -2.62
C LYS A 162 38.09 -28.87 -2.72
N GLY A 163 37.32 -28.51 -3.74
CA GLY A 163 36.99 -27.11 -4.04
C GLY A 163 38.07 -26.35 -4.84
N ARG A 164 39.14 -27.03 -5.29
CA ARG A 164 40.15 -26.47 -6.20
C ARG A 164 40.22 -27.24 -7.52
N ILE A 165 40.83 -26.63 -8.53
CA ILE A 165 41.14 -27.21 -9.85
C ILE A 165 42.61 -26.99 -10.19
N GLY A 166 43.20 -27.86 -11.00
CA GLY A 166 44.50 -27.64 -11.61
C GLY A 166 44.35 -27.32 -13.09
N LEU A 167 44.82 -26.14 -13.52
CA LEU A 167 44.91 -25.78 -14.94
C LEU A 167 46.26 -26.21 -15.48
N VAL A 168 46.25 -26.97 -16.58
CA VAL A 168 47.45 -27.58 -17.15
C VAL A 168 47.96 -26.76 -18.34
N THR A 169 49.27 -26.52 -18.38
CA THR A 169 49.98 -25.94 -19.53
C THR A 169 51.12 -26.88 -19.93
N ALA A 170 51.01 -27.48 -21.11
CA ALA A 170 52.03 -28.38 -21.66
C ALA A 170 53.19 -27.56 -22.26
N MET A 171 54.43 -27.88 -21.91
CA MET A 171 55.63 -27.18 -22.39
C MET A 171 56.10 -27.67 -23.76
N ASP A 172 55.78 -28.92 -24.11
CA ASP A 172 56.16 -29.58 -25.36
C ASP A 172 54.94 -30.26 -26.01
N GLY A 173 55.04 -30.54 -27.31
CA GLY A 173 53.92 -30.99 -28.15
C GLY A 173 53.76 -30.18 -29.44
N GLU A 174 52.73 -30.52 -30.20
CA GLU A 174 52.38 -29.82 -31.44
C GLU A 174 51.88 -28.39 -31.15
N PRO A 175 52.00 -27.41 -32.06
CA PRO A 175 51.42 -26.09 -31.86
C PRO A 175 49.88 -26.17 -31.75
N ILE A 176 49.28 -25.34 -30.89
CA ILE A 176 47.81 -25.17 -30.83
C ILE A 176 47.29 -24.80 -32.24
N THR A 177 46.17 -25.41 -32.62
CA THR A 177 45.50 -25.14 -33.90
C THR A 177 45.18 -23.65 -34.04
N SER A 178 45.61 -23.04 -35.16
CA SER A 178 45.43 -21.60 -35.39
C SER A 178 43.96 -21.18 -35.25
N GLY A 179 43.72 -20.14 -34.44
CA GLY A 179 42.37 -19.65 -34.11
C GLY A 179 41.78 -20.21 -32.81
N ARG A 180 42.39 -21.22 -32.18
CA ARG A 180 42.05 -21.71 -30.84
C ARG A 180 42.94 -21.08 -29.75
N LEU A 181 42.40 -20.99 -28.54
CA LEU A 181 43.10 -20.53 -27.33
C LEU A 181 43.71 -21.69 -26.52
N LEU A 182 43.09 -22.87 -26.57
CA LEU A 182 43.44 -24.03 -25.76
C LEU A 182 43.79 -25.25 -26.62
N GLY A 183 44.70 -26.08 -26.11
CA GLY A 183 45.03 -27.38 -26.68
C GLY A 183 43.82 -28.33 -26.67
N ALA A 184 43.68 -29.10 -27.75
CA ALA A 184 42.63 -30.12 -27.88
C ALA A 184 42.71 -31.21 -26.78
N GLU A 185 41.57 -31.80 -26.42
CA GLU A 185 41.54 -32.96 -25.52
C GLU A 185 42.28 -34.15 -26.16
N VAL A 186 43.14 -34.80 -25.38
CA VAL A 186 43.91 -35.97 -25.78
C VAL A 186 43.34 -37.18 -25.05
N LEU A 187 43.40 -38.36 -25.65
CA LEU A 187 42.92 -39.59 -25.01
C LEU A 187 44.09 -40.42 -24.43
N ASP A 188 43.76 -41.31 -23.49
CA ASP A 188 44.64 -42.34 -22.90
C ASP A 188 45.92 -41.87 -22.17
N HIS A 189 46.12 -40.56 -21.97
CA HIS A 189 47.27 -39.99 -21.23
C HIS A 189 47.10 -39.96 -19.69
N ASN A 190 46.04 -40.58 -19.17
CA ASN A 190 45.72 -40.68 -17.74
C ASN A 190 45.91 -39.36 -16.97
N LYS A 191 45.17 -38.31 -17.36
CA LYS A 191 45.20 -36.99 -16.70
C LYS A 191 46.61 -36.42 -16.54
N PHE A 192 47.37 -36.48 -17.63
CA PHE A 192 48.76 -36.00 -17.75
C PHE A 192 49.83 -36.74 -16.91
N GLU A 193 49.47 -37.83 -16.20
CA GLU A 193 50.48 -38.69 -15.58
C GLU A 193 51.32 -39.44 -16.64
N ASN A 194 50.72 -39.81 -17.78
CA ASN A 194 51.42 -40.43 -18.90
C ASN A 194 51.73 -39.42 -20.02
N GLY A 195 52.86 -38.72 -19.85
CA GLY A 195 53.36 -37.77 -20.86
C GLY A 195 53.77 -38.41 -22.19
N GLU A 196 54.08 -39.72 -22.25
CA GLU A 196 54.39 -40.39 -23.53
C GLU A 196 53.11 -40.50 -24.36
N ALA A 197 52.03 -41.01 -23.75
CA ALA A 197 50.74 -41.12 -24.40
C ALA A 197 50.23 -39.74 -24.87
N PHE A 198 50.39 -38.68 -24.06
CA PHE A 198 50.04 -37.32 -24.47
C PHE A 198 50.78 -36.88 -25.74
N LEU A 199 52.12 -36.95 -25.76
CA LEU A 199 52.93 -36.49 -26.89
C LEU A 199 52.84 -37.41 -28.13
N LYS A 200 52.48 -38.69 -27.92
CA LYS A 200 52.26 -39.68 -28.98
C LYS A 200 50.89 -39.55 -29.64
N ASN A 201 49.88 -39.14 -28.88
CA ASN A 201 48.52 -38.90 -29.35
C ASN A 201 48.31 -37.45 -29.83
N HIS A 202 49.36 -36.84 -30.41
CA HIS A 202 49.37 -35.46 -30.96
C HIS A 202 48.99 -34.35 -29.96
N GLY A 203 49.31 -34.51 -28.68
CA GLY A 203 49.10 -33.49 -27.66
C GLY A 203 49.79 -32.17 -27.98
N GLN A 204 49.07 -31.07 -27.73
CA GLN A 204 49.46 -29.72 -28.13
C GLN A 204 50.12 -28.95 -26.98
N LYS A 205 51.19 -28.20 -27.26
CA LYS A 205 51.86 -27.33 -26.27
C LYS A 205 51.10 -26.03 -26.03
N GLY A 206 51.14 -25.53 -24.80
CA GLY A 206 50.39 -24.38 -24.33
C GLY A 206 49.28 -24.77 -23.33
N PRO A 207 48.37 -23.85 -22.98
CA PRO A 207 47.27 -24.11 -22.06
C PRO A 207 46.32 -25.18 -22.58
N GLN A 208 45.87 -26.09 -21.73
CA GLN A 208 45.03 -27.22 -22.09
C GLN A 208 43.54 -26.96 -21.84
N SER A 209 42.69 -27.69 -22.56
CA SER A 209 41.23 -27.68 -22.36
C SER A 209 40.79 -28.54 -21.17
N GLU A 210 41.40 -29.70 -20.94
CA GLU A 210 41.19 -30.54 -19.76
C GLU A 210 41.70 -29.85 -18.48
N ILE A 211 41.03 -30.09 -17.35
CA ILE A 211 41.44 -29.64 -16.02
C ILE A 211 41.62 -30.82 -15.07
N LEU A 212 42.53 -30.67 -14.12
CA LEU A 212 42.71 -31.64 -13.04
C LEU A 212 41.70 -31.37 -11.92
N LEU A 213 40.80 -32.33 -11.72
CA LEU A 213 39.84 -32.36 -10.60
C LEU A 213 40.55 -32.66 -9.26
N PRO A 214 39.94 -32.38 -8.10
CA PRO A 214 40.51 -32.72 -6.79
C PRO A 214 41.03 -34.16 -6.70
N GLY A 215 42.26 -34.32 -6.23
CA GLY A 215 42.99 -35.60 -6.26
C GLY A 215 44.49 -35.44 -6.05
N THR A 216 45.21 -36.55 -6.22
CA THR A 216 46.67 -36.65 -6.06
C THR A 216 47.25 -37.24 -7.35
N TYR A 217 48.18 -36.53 -7.99
CA TYR A 217 48.64 -36.82 -9.34
C TYR A 217 50.17 -36.85 -9.45
N ARG A 218 50.71 -37.93 -10.00
CA ARG A 218 52.14 -38.11 -10.29
C ARG A 218 52.41 -37.64 -11.72
N ILE A 219 52.52 -36.32 -11.88
CA ILE A 219 52.72 -35.63 -13.16
C ILE A 219 54.18 -35.16 -13.28
N ASN A 220 54.72 -35.23 -14.50
CA ASN A 220 55.99 -34.59 -14.83
C ASN A 220 55.81 -33.06 -14.88
N THR A 221 55.98 -32.37 -13.74
CA THR A 221 55.74 -30.92 -13.60
C THR A 221 56.67 -30.04 -14.44
N SER A 222 57.73 -30.61 -15.02
CA SER A 222 58.57 -29.91 -16.01
C SER A 222 57.96 -29.94 -17.41
N LEU A 223 57.25 -31.02 -17.78
CA LEU A 223 56.52 -31.14 -19.05
C LEU A 223 55.13 -30.49 -18.97
N PHE A 224 54.47 -30.59 -17.82
CA PHE A 224 53.13 -30.05 -17.56
C PHE A 224 53.18 -29.12 -16.35
N TYR A 225 53.23 -27.81 -16.60
CA TYR A 225 53.04 -26.83 -15.53
C TYR A 225 51.57 -26.86 -15.10
N VAL A 226 51.31 -26.90 -13.78
CA VAL A 226 49.96 -26.89 -13.24
C VAL A 226 49.76 -25.74 -12.27
N GLU A 227 48.79 -24.90 -12.56
CA GLU A 227 48.36 -23.80 -11.69
C GLU A 227 47.10 -24.20 -10.93
N ILE A 228 47.14 -24.18 -9.59
CA ILE A 228 46.01 -24.56 -8.75
C ILE A 228 45.16 -23.34 -8.41
N MET A 229 43.89 -23.36 -8.78
CA MET A 229 42.93 -22.27 -8.54
C MET A 229 41.65 -22.78 -7.87
N GLU A 230 40.80 -21.87 -7.39
CA GLU A 230 39.52 -22.22 -6.77
C GLU A 230 38.48 -22.65 -7.81
N ALA A 231 37.60 -23.58 -7.43
CA ALA A 231 36.46 -23.99 -8.25
C ALA A 231 35.37 -22.92 -8.25
N THR A 232 34.58 -22.84 -9.32
CA THR A 232 33.51 -21.82 -9.44
C THR A 232 32.36 -22.16 -8.49
N VAL A 233 32.16 -21.34 -7.45
CA VAL A 233 31.04 -21.47 -6.51
C VAL A 233 29.95 -20.44 -6.84
N ILE A 234 28.75 -20.94 -7.17
CA ILE A 234 27.55 -20.13 -7.30
C ILE A 234 26.79 -20.22 -5.96
N PRO A 235 26.71 -19.16 -5.14
CA PRO A 235 25.99 -19.21 -3.87
C PRO A 235 24.47 -19.17 -4.06
N SER A 236 23.72 -19.51 -3.01
CA SER A 236 22.25 -19.40 -3.04
C SER A 236 21.80 -17.95 -3.28
N GLY A 237 20.69 -17.77 -3.99
CA GLY A 237 20.20 -16.45 -4.42
C GLY A 237 20.98 -15.79 -5.57
N LYS A 238 22.04 -16.44 -6.09
CA LYS A 238 22.76 -16.01 -7.29
C LYS A 238 22.53 -16.96 -8.47
N VAL A 239 22.83 -16.45 -9.66
CA VAL A 239 22.90 -17.19 -10.92
C VAL A 239 24.26 -16.91 -11.57
N GLY A 240 24.91 -17.94 -12.12
CA GLY A 240 26.18 -17.79 -12.84
C GLY A 240 25.97 -17.56 -14.33
N LEU A 241 26.29 -16.37 -14.81
CA LEU A 241 26.26 -16.02 -16.23
C LEU A 241 27.59 -16.41 -16.87
N VAL A 242 27.56 -17.28 -17.88
CA VAL A 242 28.76 -17.83 -18.52
C VAL A 242 29.11 -17.05 -19.79
N THR A 243 30.40 -16.87 -20.05
CA THR A 243 30.95 -16.24 -21.26
C THR A 243 32.10 -17.10 -21.77
N ALA A 244 31.93 -17.75 -22.91
CA ALA A 244 32.98 -18.57 -23.54
C ALA A 244 34.00 -17.67 -24.25
N LEU A 245 35.28 -18.00 -24.15
CA LEU A 245 36.39 -17.23 -24.73
C LEU A 245 36.85 -17.82 -26.07
N ASP A 246 36.77 -19.15 -26.21
CA ASP A 246 36.92 -19.90 -27.46
C ASP A 246 35.57 -20.53 -27.86
N GLY A 247 35.44 -20.94 -29.12
CA GLY A 247 34.20 -21.43 -29.73
C GLY A 247 34.04 -20.91 -31.17
N GLU A 248 32.98 -21.35 -31.84
CA GLU A 248 32.55 -20.76 -33.12
C GLU A 248 32.17 -19.27 -32.93
N PRO A 249 32.32 -18.39 -33.95
CA PRO A 249 31.92 -17.00 -33.81
C PRO A 249 30.39 -16.88 -33.59
N LEU A 250 29.99 -16.10 -32.58
CA LEU A 250 28.61 -15.68 -32.39
C LEU A 250 28.12 -14.90 -33.62
N PRO A 251 26.94 -15.19 -34.20
CA PRO A 251 26.38 -14.41 -35.30
C PRO A 251 26.08 -12.98 -34.87
N GLU A 252 26.36 -11.99 -35.74
CA GLU A 252 26.16 -10.56 -35.43
C GLU A 252 24.69 -10.18 -35.13
N SER A 253 23.73 -11.05 -35.48
CA SER A 253 22.31 -10.90 -35.17
C SER A 253 21.89 -11.40 -33.77
N GLU A 254 22.78 -12.03 -33.01
CA GLU A 254 22.46 -12.69 -31.74
C GLU A 254 23.35 -12.16 -30.60
N TYR A 255 22.74 -11.80 -29.46
CA TYR A 255 23.44 -11.21 -28.30
C TYR A 255 23.99 -12.24 -27.31
N VAL A 256 23.55 -13.50 -27.40
CA VAL A 256 24.03 -14.64 -26.61
C VAL A 256 24.05 -15.89 -27.48
N ALA A 257 25.00 -16.78 -27.22
CA ALA A 257 25.17 -18.07 -27.89
C ALA A 257 24.01 -19.03 -27.60
N LYS A 258 23.78 -19.94 -28.56
CA LYS A 258 22.72 -20.96 -28.49
C LYS A 258 23.02 -22.00 -27.41
N THR A 259 21.96 -22.54 -26.81
CA THR A 259 22.06 -23.68 -25.89
C THR A 259 22.74 -24.86 -26.56
N VAL A 260 23.77 -25.39 -25.90
CA VAL A 260 24.46 -26.64 -26.28
C VAL A 260 24.17 -27.69 -25.21
N THR A 261 24.21 -28.97 -25.57
CA THR A 261 23.88 -30.06 -24.64
C THR A 261 25.02 -31.08 -24.53
N GLY A 262 25.10 -31.79 -23.41
CA GLY A 262 26.10 -32.85 -23.18
C GLY A 262 27.47 -32.39 -22.64
N HIS A 263 27.67 -31.09 -22.38
CA HIS A 263 28.91 -30.54 -21.82
C HIS A 263 28.95 -30.43 -20.27
N SER A 264 27.94 -30.96 -19.58
CA SER A 264 27.84 -31.01 -18.10
C SER A 264 28.11 -29.66 -17.42
N ASP A 265 27.28 -28.65 -17.73
CA ASP A 265 27.36 -27.30 -17.13
C ASP A 265 28.75 -26.65 -17.27
N TYR A 266 29.25 -26.62 -18.50
CA TYR A 266 30.56 -26.08 -18.91
C TYR A 266 31.80 -26.74 -18.28
N GLN A 267 31.64 -27.88 -17.61
CA GLN A 267 32.76 -28.61 -16.98
C GLN A 267 33.53 -29.49 -17.98
N ASN A 268 32.95 -29.87 -19.13
CA ASN A 268 33.69 -30.52 -20.21
C ASN A 268 33.80 -29.61 -21.45
N VAL A 269 34.99 -29.04 -21.65
CA VAL A 269 35.33 -28.11 -22.74
C VAL A 269 35.24 -28.78 -24.12
N PHE A 270 35.75 -30.01 -24.24
CA PHE A 270 35.76 -30.74 -25.52
C PHE A 270 34.34 -31.01 -26.05
N ARG A 271 33.42 -31.43 -25.18
CA ARG A 271 32.00 -31.64 -25.51
C ARG A 271 31.29 -30.33 -25.87
N PHE A 272 31.65 -29.21 -25.25
CA PHE A 272 31.12 -27.90 -25.66
C PHE A 272 31.60 -27.52 -27.07
N ILE A 273 32.91 -27.53 -27.32
CA ILE A 273 33.46 -27.14 -28.63
C ILE A 273 33.02 -28.11 -29.73
N GLY A 274 33.09 -29.42 -29.49
CA GLY A 274 32.73 -30.47 -30.45
C GLY A 274 31.23 -30.56 -30.78
N ALA A 275 30.37 -29.89 -30.01
CA ALA A 275 28.94 -29.78 -30.27
C ALA A 275 28.52 -28.41 -30.87
N GLY A 276 29.47 -27.62 -31.39
CA GLY A 276 29.21 -26.32 -32.00
C GLY A 276 29.14 -25.15 -31.00
N GLY A 277 29.78 -25.28 -29.83
CA GLY A 277 29.83 -24.23 -28.82
C GLY A 277 30.40 -22.91 -29.35
N GLN A 278 29.63 -21.83 -29.21
CA GLN A 278 29.97 -20.51 -29.73
C GLN A 278 30.65 -19.65 -28.66
N ARG A 279 31.65 -18.85 -29.05
CA ARG A 279 32.33 -17.89 -28.16
C ARG A 279 31.43 -16.68 -27.87
N GLY A 280 31.61 -16.07 -26.70
CA GLY A 280 30.83 -14.92 -26.23
C GLY A 280 29.87 -15.28 -25.08
N PRO A 281 28.95 -14.37 -24.71
CA PRO A 281 27.93 -14.61 -23.70
C PRO A 281 27.11 -15.86 -24.03
N GLN A 282 26.94 -16.78 -23.09
CA GLN A 282 26.11 -17.97 -23.29
C GLN A 282 24.65 -17.68 -22.94
N PHE A 283 23.69 -18.45 -23.49
CA PHE A 283 22.29 -18.39 -23.07
C PHE A 283 22.05 -19.11 -21.74
N ASP A 284 22.57 -20.33 -21.57
CA ASP A 284 22.35 -21.11 -20.35
C ASP A 284 23.12 -20.54 -19.14
N VAL A 285 22.69 -20.95 -17.95
CA VAL A 285 23.18 -20.38 -16.68
C VAL A 285 23.46 -21.45 -15.63
N LEU A 286 24.49 -21.20 -14.83
CA LEU A 286 24.83 -22.04 -13.69
C LEU A 286 23.89 -21.73 -12.52
N ARG A 287 23.34 -22.80 -11.93
CA ARG A 287 22.50 -22.74 -10.72
C ARG A 287 23.39 -22.77 -9.46
N PRO A 288 22.87 -22.48 -8.25
CA PRO A 288 23.64 -22.59 -7.02
C PRO A 288 24.30 -23.96 -6.86
N GLY A 289 25.61 -23.99 -6.61
CA GLY A 289 26.44 -25.19 -6.63
C GLY A 289 27.93 -24.89 -6.79
N THR A 290 28.75 -25.94 -6.84
CA THR A 290 30.20 -25.85 -7.10
C THR A 290 30.51 -26.56 -8.41
N TYR A 291 31.18 -25.88 -9.33
CA TYR A 291 31.48 -26.37 -10.68
C TYR A 291 32.99 -26.31 -10.94
N TYR A 292 33.53 -27.41 -11.47
CA TYR A 292 34.91 -27.50 -11.90
C TYR A 292 34.98 -27.05 -13.37
N ILE A 293 35.04 -25.74 -13.58
CA ILE A 293 35.04 -25.07 -14.89
C ILE A 293 36.45 -24.56 -15.17
N ASN A 294 36.88 -24.62 -16.43
CA ASN A 294 38.16 -24.04 -16.88
C ASN A 294 37.98 -22.53 -17.17
N PRO A 295 38.49 -21.59 -16.34
CA PRO A 295 38.31 -20.15 -16.58
C PRO A 295 39.16 -19.59 -17.72
N MET A 296 40.14 -20.34 -18.25
CA MET A 296 40.79 -20.00 -19.52
C MET A 296 39.85 -20.25 -20.73
N MET A 297 38.80 -21.07 -20.54
CA MET A 297 37.74 -21.29 -21.52
C MET A 297 36.49 -20.44 -21.24
N PHE A 298 36.06 -20.36 -19.97
CA PHE A 298 34.75 -19.85 -19.59
C PHE A 298 34.85 -18.84 -18.43
N LYS A 299 34.64 -17.55 -18.72
CA LYS A 299 34.48 -16.54 -17.67
C LYS A 299 33.07 -16.62 -17.09
N VAL A 300 32.96 -16.80 -15.77
CA VAL A 300 31.69 -16.82 -15.04
C VAL A 300 31.52 -15.54 -14.23
N GLU A 301 30.34 -14.92 -14.31
CA GLU A 301 29.96 -13.72 -13.55
C GLU A 301 28.71 -14.00 -12.69
N LEU A 302 28.65 -13.46 -11.48
CA LEU A 302 27.53 -13.69 -10.54
C LEU A 302 26.49 -12.57 -10.61
N ASP A 303 25.26 -12.90 -11.01
CA ASP A 303 24.10 -11.98 -11.00
C ASP A 303 23.05 -12.43 -9.97
N ASN A 304 22.13 -11.53 -9.63
CA ASN A 304 20.98 -11.83 -8.76
C ASN A 304 19.93 -12.63 -9.55
N VAL A 305 19.33 -13.63 -8.88
CA VAL A 305 18.12 -14.30 -9.40
C VAL A 305 16.94 -13.33 -9.45
N ALA A 306 16.00 -13.55 -10.39
CA ALA A 306 14.73 -12.86 -10.36
C ALA A 306 13.83 -13.50 -9.29
N VAL A 307 13.58 -12.78 -8.19
CA VAL A 307 12.60 -13.16 -7.17
C VAL A 307 11.29 -12.45 -7.48
N VAL A 308 10.18 -13.19 -7.43
CA VAL A 308 8.82 -12.67 -7.61
C VAL A 308 8.04 -12.99 -6.34
N GLU A 309 7.57 -11.97 -5.63
CA GLU A 309 6.89 -12.16 -4.35
C GLU A 309 5.40 -12.48 -4.52
N ARG A 310 4.73 -12.86 -3.42
CA ARG A 310 3.28 -13.13 -3.44
C ARG A 310 2.51 -11.83 -3.64
N GLY A 311 1.70 -11.77 -4.68
CA GLY A 311 1.02 -10.55 -5.11
C GLY A 311 1.71 -9.86 -6.30
N GLN A 312 2.87 -10.36 -6.75
CA GLN A 312 3.57 -9.87 -7.92
C GLN A 312 3.53 -10.88 -9.08
N VAL A 313 3.77 -10.37 -10.30
CA VAL A 313 4.11 -11.18 -11.47
C VAL A 313 5.32 -10.57 -12.18
N ALA A 314 6.15 -11.43 -12.77
CA ALA A 314 7.25 -11.03 -13.64
C ALA A 314 6.80 -11.07 -15.11
N VAL A 315 6.74 -9.89 -15.74
CA VAL A 315 6.68 -9.76 -17.20
C VAL A 315 8.11 -9.91 -17.74
N VAL A 316 8.33 -10.94 -18.55
CA VAL A 316 9.64 -11.23 -19.15
C VAL A 316 9.71 -10.63 -20.54
N VAL A 317 10.83 -10.00 -20.89
CA VAL A 317 11.13 -9.51 -22.24
C VAL A 317 12.34 -10.27 -22.77
N SER A 318 12.15 -11.00 -23.85
CA SER A 318 13.19 -11.79 -24.50
C SER A 318 13.97 -10.95 -25.51
N ASN A 319 15.28 -10.81 -25.30
CA ASN A 319 16.23 -10.28 -26.29
C ASN A 319 16.63 -11.34 -27.33
N VAL A 320 16.18 -12.59 -27.16
CA VAL A 320 16.52 -13.76 -27.98
C VAL A 320 15.28 -14.42 -28.59
N GLY A 321 15.51 -15.36 -29.51
CA GLY A 321 14.47 -16.07 -30.24
C GLY A 321 14.27 -15.54 -31.66
N GLU A 322 13.31 -16.10 -32.39
CA GLU A 322 12.99 -15.59 -33.72
C GLU A 322 12.44 -14.16 -33.66
N GLU A 323 12.75 -13.34 -34.67
CA GLU A 323 12.00 -12.11 -34.90
C GLU A 323 10.61 -12.46 -35.45
N PRO A 324 9.51 -12.03 -34.80
CA PRO A 324 8.16 -12.37 -35.25
C PRO A 324 7.90 -11.83 -36.66
N LYS A 325 7.36 -12.67 -37.55
CA LYS A 325 7.22 -12.38 -39.00
C LYS A 325 6.49 -11.08 -39.30
N GLN A 326 5.49 -10.74 -38.47
CA GLN A 326 4.74 -9.48 -38.52
C GLN A 326 5.65 -8.25 -38.47
N LEU A 327 6.72 -8.28 -37.68
CA LEU A 327 7.69 -7.18 -37.58
C LEU A 327 8.52 -7.04 -38.87
N LYS A 328 8.80 -8.13 -39.59
CA LYS A 328 9.49 -8.08 -40.89
C LYS A 328 8.59 -7.52 -42.00
N GLU A 329 7.34 -7.92 -42.02
CA GLU A 329 6.32 -7.38 -42.92
C GLU A 329 6.08 -5.87 -42.67
N LEU A 330 6.06 -5.45 -41.40
CA LEU A 330 5.88 -4.04 -41.02
C LEU A 330 7.12 -3.18 -41.24
N VAL A 331 8.33 -3.69 -41.01
CA VAL A 331 9.57 -2.97 -41.35
C VAL A 331 9.68 -2.78 -42.86
N ALA A 332 9.33 -3.80 -43.66
CA ALA A 332 9.29 -3.68 -45.12
C ALA A 332 8.28 -2.61 -45.60
N GLN A 333 7.14 -2.45 -44.92
CA GLN A 333 6.18 -1.37 -45.20
C GLN A 333 6.72 0.00 -44.75
N ALA A 334 7.23 0.10 -43.52
CA ALA A 334 7.73 1.34 -42.93
C ALA A 334 8.98 1.89 -43.65
N SER A 335 9.79 1.03 -44.27
CA SER A 335 10.95 1.45 -45.08
C SER A 335 10.63 2.21 -46.37
N THR A 336 9.36 2.54 -46.61
CA THR A 336 8.87 3.29 -47.77
C THR A 336 8.57 4.78 -47.46
N GLU A 337 8.54 5.18 -46.18
CA GLU A 337 8.26 6.56 -45.77
C GLU A 337 9.46 7.18 -45.02
N GLU A 338 9.77 8.45 -45.31
CA GLU A 338 11.06 9.07 -44.96
C GLU A 338 11.18 9.46 -43.47
N ILE A 339 12.41 9.38 -42.93
CA ILE A 339 12.70 9.58 -41.52
C ILE A 339 13.12 11.03 -41.24
N GLU A 340 12.19 11.84 -40.69
CA GLU A 340 12.54 13.12 -40.06
C GLU A 340 13.09 12.93 -38.63
N GLN A 341 14.15 13.68 -38.30
CA GLN A 341 14.92 13.55 -37.06
C GLN A 341 14.34 14.40 -35.90
N ASP A 342 13.25 13.94 -35.28
CA ASP A 342 12.74 14.56 -34.04
C ASP A 342 12.30 13.52 -33.00
N GLN A 343 13.22 13.22 -32.07
CA GLN A 343 13.05 12.22 -31.01
C GLN A 343 11.85 12.49 -30.10
N SER A 344 11.44 13.76 -29.94
CA SER A 344 10.28 14.13 -29.12
C SER A 344 8.97 13.68 -29.78
N LYS A 345 8.86 13.88 -31.11
CA LYS A 345 7.73 13.42 -31.92
C LYS A 345 7.75 11.91 -32.17
N GLU A 346 8.91 11.25 -32.06
CA GLU A 346 9.01 9.80 -32.17
C GLU A 346 8.22 9.10 -31.05
N LEU A 347 8.32 9.58 -29.81
CA LEU A 347 7.54 9.05 -28.69
C LEU A 347 6.03 9.27 -28.90
N GLU A 348 5.61 10.45 -29.35
CA GLU A 348 4.21 10.70 -29.72
C GLU A 348 3.72 9.83 -30.88
N LYS A 349 4.53 9.62 -31.93
CA LYS A 349 4.18 8.72 -33.05
C LYS A 349 4.00 7.28 -32.54
N ARG A 350 4.88 6.80 -31.65
CA ARG A 350 4.78 5.46 -31.04
C ARG A 350 3.57 5.30 -30.12
N ILE A 351 3.05 6.39 -29.54
CA ILE A 351 1.79 6.41 -28.77
C ILE A 351 0.56 6.50 -29.69
N LYS A 352 0.61 7.32 -30.76
CA LYS A 352 -0.50 7.54 -31.71
C LYS A 352 -0.80 6.33 -32.59
N VAL A 353 0.23 5.63 -33.07
CA VAL A 353 0.03 4.42 -33.88
C VAL A 353 -0.16 3.23 -32.94
N GLY A 354 -1.39 3.05 -32.46
CA GLY A 354 -1.80 2.05 -31.47
C GLY A 354 -1.49 0.61 -31.90
N ILE A 355 -0.28 0.16 -31.60
CA ILE A 355 0.30 -1.12 -32.05
C ILE A 355 0.63 -1.96 -30.82
N GLU A 356 -0.24 -2.91 -30.51
CA GLU A 356 -0.11 -3.83 -29.38
C GLU A 356 0.83 -5.03 -29.70
N ARG A 357 1.57 -4.94 -30.81
CA ARG A 357 2.35 -6.02 -31.47
C ARG A 357 3.70 -6.35 -30.81
N TYR A 358 3.98 -5.83 -29.61
CA TYR A 358 5.22 -6.14 -28.87
C TYR A 358 5.07 -7.30 -27.89
N VAL A 359 3.83 -7.71 -27.59
CA VAL A 359 3.54 -8.92 -26.82
C VAL A 359 3.54 -10.13 -27.77
N VAL A 360 4.40 -11.11 -27.51
CA VAL A 360 4.68 -12.25 -28.39
C VAL A 360 4.55 -13.60 -27.66
N PRO A 361 4.22 -14.69 -28.38
CA PRO A 361 4.27 -16.04 -27.82
C PRO A 361 5.70 -16.44 -27.42
N LYS A 362 5.80 -17.41 -26.51
CA LYS A 362 7.06 -17.92 -25.99
C LYS A 362 8.01 -18.38 -27.10
N GLY A 363 9.24 -17.87 -27.10
CA GLY A 363 10.29 -18.22 -28.07
C GLY A 363 10.52 -17.19 -29.18
N TYR A 364 9.71 -16.14 -29.26
CA TYR A 364 9.97 -14.97 -30.10
C TYR A 364 10.65 -13.84 -29.31
N ARG A 365 11.46 -13.03 -30.00
CA ARG A 365 12.06 -11.80 -29.44
C ARG A 365 10.98 -10.75 -29.21
N GLY A 366 10.86 -10.26 -27.98
CA GLY A 366 9.79 -9.34 -27.56
C GLY A 366 9.30 -9.60 -26.13
N ILE A 367 8.26 -8.87 -25.72
CA ILE A 367 7.62 -9.00 -24.41
C ILE A 367 6.82 -10.31 -24.43
N GLN A 368 7.09 -11.25 -23.53
CA GLN A 368 6.42 -12.54 -23.53
C GLN A 368 4.97 -12.39 -23.04
N GLN A 369 4.03 -13.06 -23.70
CA GLN A 369 2.62 -13.07 -23.30
C GLN A 369 2.39 -13.83 -21.97
N ASP A 370 3.17 -14.87 -21.72
CA ASP A 370 3.14 -15.62 -20.46
C ASP A 370 3.88 -14.87 -19.35
N VAL A 371 3.20 -14.54 -18.25
CA VAL A 371 3.83 -13.98 -17.04
C VAL A 371 4.35 -15.07 -16.11
N ALA A 372 5.50 -14.83 -15.49
CA ALA A 372 6.02 -15.67 -14.42
C ALA A 372 5.36 -15.29 -13.09
N GLY A 373 4.75 -16.26 -12.40
CA GLY A 373 4.13 -16.07 -11.09
C GLY A 373 5.13 -15.98 -9.93
N PRO A 374 4.67 -15.99 -8.67
CA PRO A 374 5.54 -15.94 -7.50
C PRO A 374 6.52 -17.12 -7.43
N GLY A 375 7.81 -16.84 -7.28
CA GLY A 375 8.87 -17.85 -7.33
C GLY A 375 10.29 -17.27 -7.45
N ILE A 376 11.28 -18.16 -7.58
CA ILE A 376 12.68 -17.81 -7.82
C ILE A 376 13.08 -18.32 -9.20
N TYR A 377 13.52 -17.42 -10.07
CA TYR A 377 13.83 -17.70 -11.47
C TYR A 377 15.31 -17.42 -11.77
N TYR A 378 16.04 -18.50 -12.08
CA TYR A 378 17.42 -18.48 -12.56
C TYR A 378 17.43 -18.10 -14.04
N LEU A 379 17.27 -16.81 -14.32
CA LEU A 379 17.22 -16.25 -15.67
C LEU A 379 18.53 -15.56 -16.03
N ASN A 380 18.93 -15.70 -17.29
CA ASN A 380 20.04 -14.96 -17.86
C ASN A 380 19.62 -13.52 -18.16
N ARG A 381 20.07 -12.54 -17.36
CA ARG A 381 19.65 -11.14 -17.50
C ARG A 381 20.23 -10.42 -18.73
N ARG A 382 21.15 -11.06 -19.47
CA ARG A 382 21.59 -10.62 -20.81
C ARG A 382 20.57 -11.03 -21.89
N ALA A 383 19.98 -12.22 -21.75
CA ALA A 383 18.96 -12.75 -22.67
C ALA A 383 17.54 -12.30 -22.34
N PHE A 384 17.23 -12.06 -21.05
CA PHE A 384 15.89 -11.76 -20.55
C PHE A 384 15.90 -10.55 -19.60
N ILE A 385 15.17 -9.49 -19.96
CA ILE A 385 14.84 -8.40 -19.03
C ILE A 385 13.55 -8.78 -18.29
N VAL A 386 13.48 -8.50 -16.99
CA VAL A 386 12.33 -8.85 -16.15
C VAL A 386 11.78 -7.60 -15.48
N TYR A 387 10.49 -7.32 -15.69
CA TYR A 387 9.73 -6.29 -15.01
C TYR A 387 8.83 -6.95 -13.98
N ILE A 388 9.07 -6.67 -12.70
CA ILE A 388 8.22 -7.13 -11.59
C ILE A 388 7.08 -6.13 -11.45
N ILE A 389 5.84 -6.62 -11.57
CA ILE A 389 4.61 -5.83 -11.56
C ILE A 389 3.75 -6.28 -10.38
N ASP A 390 3.39 -5.34 -9.51
CA ASP A 390 2.45 -5.59 -8.42
C ASP A 390 1.02 -5.76 -8.95
N THR A 391 0.35 -6.85 -8.55
CA THR A 391 -1.02 -7.20 -8.94
C THR A 391 -2.03 -7.05 -7.80
N THR A 392 -1.54 -6.70 -6.61
CA THR A 392 -2.31 -6.19 -5.48
C THR A 392 -2.88 -4.80 -5.78
N ASN A 393 -3.80 -4.33 -4.92
CA ASN A 393 -4.27 -2.94 -5.00
C ASN A 393 -3.13 -1.98 -4.63
N ILE A 394 -2.75 -1.12 -5.56
CA ILE A 394 -1.78 -0.04 -5.40
C ILE A 394 -2.58 1.24 -5.10
N THR A 395 -2.23 1.94 -4.02
CA THR A 395 -2.83 3.23 -3.66
C THR A 395 -1.84 4.35 -3.97
N ILE A 396 -2.30 5.37 -4.70
CA ILE A 396 -1.54 6.58 -5.02
C ILE A 396 -2.21 7.74 -4.30
N ASP A 397 -1.44 8.50 -3.54
CA ASP A 397 -1.91 9.58 -2.68
C ASP A 397 -1.44 10.95 -3.18
N TRP A 398 -2.33 11.95 -3.12
CA TRP A 398 -2.08 13.39 -3.25
C TRP A 398 -2.52 14.06 -1.94
N ASP A 399 -1.60 14.43 -1.06
CA ASP A 399 -1.91 14.98 0.26
C ASP A 399 -0.72 15.74 0.89
N GLU A 400 -0.97 16.53 1.93
CA GLU A 400 0.01 17.44 2.55
C GLU A 400 0.85 16.77 3.66
N GLN A 401 1.01 15.44 3.61
CA GLN A 401 1.67 14.62 4.63
C GLN A 401 3.06 14.13 4.19
N ASP A 402 4.02 14.10 5.13
CA ASP A 402 5.37 13.56 4.90
C ASP A 402 5.32 12.08 4.45
N GLY A 403 5.99 11.79 3.34
CA GLY A 403 6.06 10.44 2.74
C GLY A 403 5.01 10.15 1.65
N VAL A 404 4.12 11.10 1.36
CA VAL A 404 3.18 11.02 0.22
C VAL A 404 3.89 11.32 -1.10
N LYS A 405 3.42 10.73 -2.22
CA LYS A 405 4.11 10.81 -3.53
C LYS A 405 3.89 12.12 -4.29
N PHE A 406 2.81 12.85 -3.98
CA PHE A 406 2.44 14.11 -4.65
C PHE A 406 1.76 15.11 -3.70
N ASP A 407 1.97 16.41 -3.97
CA ASP A 407 1.25 17.53 -3.35
C ASP A 407 -0.29 17.43 -3.52
N PRO A 408 -1.09 18.05 -2.63
CA PRO A 408 -2.52 18.28 -2.88
C PRO A 408 -2.78 19.06 -4.17
N LEU A 409 -3.83 18.69 -4.90
CA LEU A 409 -4.19 19.34 -6.16
C LEU A 409 -4.67 20.78 -5.91
N LYS A 410 -4.02 21.75 -6.57
CA LYS A 410 -4.33 23.18 -6.50
C LYS A 410 -5.19 23.56 -7.70
N VAL A 411 -6.50 23.67 -7.52
CA VAL A 411 -7.49 23.89 -8.58
C VAL A 411 -8.26 25.19 -8.35
N VAL A 412 -8.70 25.84 -9.43
CA VAL A 412 -9.50 27.08 -9.36
C VAL A 412 -10.96 26.76 -9.67
N SER A 413 -11.86 27.27 -8.83
CA SER A 413 -13.30 27.14 -9.02
C SER A 413 -13.84 28.10 -10.10
N LYS A 414 -15.05 27.82 -10.60
CA LYS A 414 -15.78 28.73 -11.50
C LYS A 414 -15.91 30.17 -10.98
N ASP A 415 -15.96 30.34 -9.66
CA ASP A 415 -16.11 31.63 -8.99
C ASP A 415 -14.76 32.36 -8.77
N GLY A 416 -13.64 31.79 -9.24
CA GLY A 416 -12.30 32.37 -9.15
C GLY A 416 -11.51 32.04 -7.87
N PHE A 417 -12.09 31.31 -6.92
CA PHE A 417 -11.40 30.90 -5.69
C PHE A 417 -10.54 29.66 -5.90
N GLU A 418 -9.31 29.69 -5.37
CA GLU A 418 -8.42 28.53 -5.27
C GLU A 418 -8.93 27.53 -4.22
N ILE A 419 -8.77 26.24 -4.51
CA ILE A 419 -9.14 25.11 -3.65
C ILE A 419 -7.97 24.14 -3.63
N ARG A 420 -7.64 23.61 -2.45
CA ARG A 420 -6.74 22.45 -2.32
C ARG A 420 -7.56 21.17 -2.12
N VAL A 421 -7.30 20.15 -2.94
CA VAL A 421 -8.02 18.87 -2.90
C VAL A 421 -7.01 17.74 -2.68
N SER A 422 -7.15 17.02 -1.57
CA SER A 422 -6.41 15.78 -1.31
C SER A 422 -7.19 14.59 -1.89
N VAL A 423 -6.51 13.75 -2.68
CA VAL A 423 -7.10 12.67 -3.48
C VAL A 423 -6.33 11.37 -3.23
N LYS A 424 -7.02 10.24 -3.26
CA LYS A 424 -6.43 8.90 -3.29
C LYS A 424 -6.98 8.11 -4.48
N VAL A 425 -6.11 7.44 -5.22
CA VAL A 425 -6.46 6.62 -6.38
C VAL A 425 -6.03 5.19 -6.10
N ILE A 426 -6.98 4.27 -6.15
CA ILE A 426 -6.73 2.83 -5.95
C ILE A 426 -6.84 2.15 -7.32
N MET A 427 -5.73 1.54 -7.76
CA MET A 427 -5.65 0.78 -9.01
C MET A 427 -5.11 -0.63 -8.76
N ARG A 428 -5.26 -1.53 -9.73
CA ARG A 428 -4.52 -2.81 -9.77
C ARG A 428 -4.20 -3.20 -11.20
N VAL A 429 -3.13 -3.97 -11.38
CA VAL A 429 -2.78 -4.57 -12.68
C VAL A 429 -3.16 -6.04 -12.63
N ARG A 430 -3.98 -6.50 -13.59
CA ARG A 430 -4.32 -7.93 -13.68
C ARG A 430 -3.14 -8.74 -14.25
N PRO A 431 -2.86 -9.96 -13.76
CA PRO A 431 -1.74 -10.79 -14.23
C PRO A 431 -1.68 -10.97 -15.76
N ASP A 432 -2.82 -11.24 -16.40
CA ASP A 432 -2.96 -11.42 -17.85
C ASP A 432 -2.85 -10.12 -18.66
N GLN A 433 -2.98 -8.97 -18.00
CA GLN A 433 -2.91 -7.64 -18.60
C GLN A 433 -1.53 -6.98 -18.44
N ALA A 434 -0.72 -7.43 -17.47
CA ALA A 434 0.60 -6.88 -17.18
C ALA A 434 1.56 -6.80 -18.39
N PRO A 435 1.63 -7.80 -19.32
CA PRO A 435 2.48 -7.69 -20.51
C PRO A 435 2.09 -6.52 -21.42
N TYR A 436 0.79 -6.27 -21.57
CA TYR A 436 0.24 -5.20 -22.43
C TYR A 436 0.42 -3.82 -21.79
N MET A 437 0.34 -3.73 -20.46
CA MET A 437 0.73 -2.52 -19.72
C MET A 437 2.23 -2.21 -19.93
N VAL A 438 3.12 -3.18 -19.70
CA VAL A 438 4.57 -3.02 -19.91
C VAL A 438 4.89 -2.63 -21.36
N ALA A 439 4.17 -3.18 -22.35
CA ALA A 439 4.31 -2.81 -23.76
C ALA A 439 3.96 -1.34 -24.07
N LYS A 440 3.06 -0.72 -23.30
CA LYS A 440 2.62 0.68 -23.50
C LYS A 440 3.39 1.72 -22.67
N ILE A 441 3.85 1.37 -21.46
CA ILE A 441 4.42 2.35 -20.50
C ILE A 441 5.72 1.91 -19.81
N GLY A 442 6.12 0.64 -19.96
CA GLY A 442 7.32 0.06 -19.34
C GLY A 442 7.17 -0.27 -17.86
N SER A 443 6.87 0.71 -16.99
CA SER A 443 6.83 0.54 -15.53
C SER A 443 5.63 1.21 -14.86
N ILE A 444 5.29 0.73 -13.66
CA ILE A 444 4.25 1.33 -12.81
C ILE A 444 4.60 2.79 -12.46
N ASP A 445 5.87 3.12 -12.18
CA ASP A 445 6.28 4.51 -11.92
C ASP A 445 6.09 5.43 -13.13
N ASN A 446 6.38 4.93 -14.35
CA ASN A 446 6.13 5.71 -15.56
C ASN A 446 4.63 5.99 -15.74
N LEU A 447 3.77 5.00 -15.47
CA LEU A 447 2.32 5.13 -15.49
C LEU A 447 1.83 6.16 -14.46
N ILE A 448 2.28 6.05 -13.21
CA ILE A 448 1.89 6.95 -12.14
C ILE A 448 2.28 8.40 -12.48
N ASN A 449 3.52 8.63 -12.90
CA ASN A 449 4.08 9.96 -13.07
C ASN A 449 3.64 10.65 -14.38
N HIS A 450 3.54 9.92 -15.50
CA HIS A 450 3.29 10.51 -16.83
C HIS A 450 1.85 10.33 -17.34
N VAL A 451 1.06 9.41 -16.76
CA VAL A 451 -0.32 9.15 -17.18
C VAL A 451 -1.29 9.52 -16.06
N ILE A 452 -1.19 8.88 -14.90
CA ILE A 452 -2.20 9.01 -13.83
C ILE A 452 -2.17 10.41 -13.22
N HIS A 453 -1.00 10.94 -12.83
CA HIS A 453 -0.94 12.26 -12.21
C HIS A 453 -1.44 13.39 -13.13
N PRO A 454 -1.02 13.49 -14.42
CA PRO A 454 -1.59 14.48 -15.34
C PRO A 454 -3.08 14.28 -15.63
N MET A 455 -3.56 13.03 -15.71
CA MET A 455 -4.98 12.72 -15.93
C MET A 455 -5.84 13.16 -14.74
N ILE A 456 -5.38 12.89 -13.51
CA ILE A 456 -6.06 13.25 -12.26
C ILE A 456 -6.08 14.77 -12.06
N ASP A 457 -4.95 15.46 -12.22
CA ASP A 457 -4.91 16.93 -12.18
C ASP A 457 -5.86 17.54 -13.22
N SER A 458 -5.80 17.06 -14.47
CA SER A 458 -6.68 17.53 -15.54
C SER A 458 -8.16 17.28 -15.23
N SER A 459 -8.52 16.11 -14.67
CA SER A 459 -9.91 15.82 -14.27
C SER A 459 -10.40 16.81 -13.22
N PHE A 460 -9.70 16.92 -12.10
CA PHE A 460 -10.13 17.78 -10.99
C PHE A 460 -10.09 19.27 -11.35
N ARG A 461 -9.12 19.71 -12.15
CA ARG A 461 -9.04 21.08 -12.68
C ARG A 461 -10.23 21.42 -13.57
N ASN A 462 -10.63 20.52 -14.47
CA ASN A 462 -11.80 20.72 -15.33
C ASN A 462 -13.11 20.71 -14.54
N GLN A 463 -13.25 19.80 -13.57
CA GLN A 463 -14.41 19.71 -12.69
C GLN A 463 -14.59 20.98 -11.84
N ALA A 464 -13.54 21.42 -11.14
CA ALA A 464 -13.55 22.65 -10.36
C ALA A 464 -13.86 23.89 -11.21
N SER A 465 -13.30 23.98 -12.43
CA SER A 465 -13.59 25.08 -13.36
C SER A 465 -15.06 25.17 -13.79
N SER A 466 -15.82 24.07 -13.71
CA SER A 466 -17.24 24.02 -14.09
C SER A 466 -18.22 24.38 -12.98
N THR A 467 -17.78 24.32 -11.71
CA THR A 467 -18.64 24.32 -10.52
C THR A 467 -18.19 25.39 -9.51
N SER A 468 -19.14 25.94 -8.75
CA SER A 468 -18.84 26.88 -7.67
C SER A 468 -18.10 26.20 -6.52
N ALA A 469 -17.25 26.94 -5.80
CA ALA A 469 -16.40 26.35 -4.76
C ALA A 469 -17.20 25.66 -3.63
N MET A 470 -18.37 26.20 -3.30
CA MET A 470 -19.25 25.65 -2.27
C MET A 470 -19.98 24.37 -2.75
N ASN A 471 -20.49 24.35 -3.98
CA ASN A 471 -21.17 23.19 -4.54
C ASN A 471 -20.18 22.03 -4.74
N PHE A 472 -18.95 22.30 -5.17
CA PHE A 472 -17.91 21.28 -5.29
C PHE A 472 -17.62 20.55 -3.97
N MET A 473 -17.79 21.23 -2.82
CA MET A 473 -17.71 20.61 -1.49
C MET A 473 -18.99 19.85 -1.09
N GLN A 474 -20.17 20.36 -1.45
CA GLN A 474 -21.46 19.75 -1.11
C GLN A 474 -21.74 18.48 -1.96
N ASP A 475 -21.55 18.59 -3.27
CA ASP A 475 -21.83 17.56 -4.27
C ASP A 475 -20.64 16.60 -4.48
N ARG A 476 -19.74 16.51 -3.48
CA ARG A 476 -18.48 15.74 -3.48
C ARG A 476 -18.64 14.29 -3.96
N GLN A 477 -19.77 13.63 -3.66
CA GLN A 477 -20.03 12.26 -4.11
C GLN A 477 -20.23 12.16 -5.63
N GLU A 478 -20.87 13.17 -6.25
CA GLU A 478 -21.08 13.21 -7.69
C GLU A 478 -19.77 13.54 -8.42
N GLU A 479 -19.00 14.50 -7.91
CA GLU A 479 -17.69 14.84 -8.46
C GLU A 479 -16.67 13.70 -8.31
N GLN A 480 -16.70 12.95 -7.20
CA GLN A 480 -15.90 11.74 -7.05
C GLN A 480 -16.30 10.66 -8.09
N LYS A 481 -17.60 10.46 -8.33
CA LYS A 481 -18.08 9.49 -9.33
C LYS A 481 -17.67 9.88 -10.76
N LYS A 482 -17.79 11.17 -11.12
CA LYS A 482 -17.31 11.72 -12.41
C LYS A 482 -15.81 11.48 -12.60
N ALA A 483 -15.01 11.73 -11.56
CA ALA A 483 -13.57 11.48 -11.58
C ALA A 483 -13.24 9.98 -11.73
N GLU A 484 -13.95 9.10 -11.02
CA GLU A 484 -13.74 7.65 -11.12
C GLU A 484 -14.11 7.09 -12.51
N GLU A 485 -15.25 7.50 -13.08
CA GLU A 485 -15.67 7.07 -14.42
C GLU A 485 -14.67 7.54 -15.50
N ARG A 486 -14.15 8.76 -15.38
CA ARG A 486 -13.10 9.28 -16.27
C ARG A 486 -11.77 8.54 -16.09
N ALA A 487 -11.35 8.31 -14.85
CA ALA A 487 -10.12 7.60 -14.53
C ALA A 487 -10.15 6.14 -15.03
N ARG A 488 -11.29 5.46 -14.86
CA ARG A 488 -11.51 4.09 -15.35
C ARG A 488 -11.33 3.98 -16.86
N LEU A 489 -12.00 4.83 -17.63
CA LEU A 489 -11.92 4.82 -19.10
C LEU A 489 -10.51 5.16 -19.62
N GLU A 490 -9.76 6.01 -18.92
CA GLU A 490 -8.40 6.37 -19.33
C GLU A 490 -7.36 5.30 -18.94
N MET A 491 -7.45 4.71 -17.74
CA MET A 491 -6.54 3.63 -17.31
C MET A 491 -6.74 2.33 -18.11
N GLU A 492 -7.97 2.05 -18.56
CA GLU A 492 -8.28 0.87 -19.38
C GLU A 492 -7.47 0.86 -20.69
N ARG A 493 -7.17 2.03 -21.28
CA ARG A 493 -6.29 2.14 -22.47
C ARG A 493 -4.88 1.58 -22.24
N TYR A 494 -4.42 1.60 -20.99
CA TYR A 494 -3.11 1.14 -20.53
C TYR A 494 -3.18 -0.26 -19.88
N HIS A 495 -4.33 -0.95 -19.98
CA HIS A 495 -4.60 -2.26 -19.37
C HIS A 495 -4.52 -2.28 -17.83
N VAL A 496 -4.86 -1.17 -17.18
CA VAL A 496 -4.86 -1.02 -15.72
C VAL A 496 -6.28 -0.82 -15.20
N GLU A 497 -6.62 -1.49 -14.12
CA GLU A 497 -7.97 -1.48 -13.55
C GLU A 497 -8.08 -0.40 -12.45
N CYS A 498 -8.86 0.64 -12.71
CA CYS A 498 -9.23 1.63 -11.70
C CYS A 498 -10.27 1.04 -10.74
N VAL A 499 -9.85 0.75 -9.50
CA VAL A 499 -10.71 0.20 -8.45
C VAL A 499 -11.63 1.30 -7.92
N SER A 500 -11.07 2.43 -7.48
CA SER A 500 -11.84 3.64 -7.14
C SER A 500 -10.95 4.88 -7.08
N VAL A 501 -11.56 6.05 -7.28
CA VAL A 501 -10.97 7.37 -6.99
C VAL A 501 -11.71 7.95 -5.79
N LEU A 502 -10.96 8.35 -4.76
CA LEU A 502 -11.48 8.89 -3.52
C LEU A 502 -11.03 10.35 -3.35
N ILE A 503 -11.99 11.27 -3.20
CA ILE A 503 -11.68 12.58 -2.64
C ILE A 503 -11.55 12.37 -1.12
N CYS A 504 -10.49 12.87 -0.49
CA CYS A 504 -10.29 12.77 0.96
C CYS A 504 -10.66 14.07 1.68
N GLN A 505 -10.02 15.17 1.31
CA GLN A 505 -10.19 16.48 1.94
C GLN A 505 -10.31 17.58 0.86
N ILE A 506 -11.16 18.57 1.13
CA ILE A 506 -11.32 19.77 0.31
C ILE A 506 -11.08 20.95 1.25
N VAL A 507 -10.07 21.77 0.96
CA VAL A 507 -9.72 22.97 1.74
C VAL A 507 -10.13 24.19 0.94
N LEU A 508 -11.16 24.88 1.45
CA LEU A 508 -11.65 26.17 0.94
C LEU A 508 -10.94 27.34 1.65
N PRO A 509 -10.77 28.51 1.00
CA PRO A 509 -10.23 29.70 1.63
C PRO A 509 -11.23 30.26 2.66
N GLN A 510 -10.72 30.77 3.78
CA GLN A 510 -11.55 31.21 4.91
C GLN A 510 -12.53 32.35 4.54
N GLU A 511 -12.17 33.22 3.60
CA GLU A 511 -13.01 34.34 3.13
C GLU A 511 -14.37 33.88 2.56
N LEU A 512 -14.42 32.72 1.88
CA LEU A 512 -15.66 32.12 1.40
C LEU A 512 -16.54 31.64 2.57
N MET A 513 -15.92 31.01 3.57
CA MET A 513 -16.62 30.51 4.75
C MET A 513 -17.17 31.67 5.59
N ASP A 514 -16.39 32.74 5.73
CA ASP A 514 -16.76 33.98 6.41
C ASP A 514 -17.94 34.68 5.72
N THR A 515 -17.88 34.82 4.39
CA THR A 515 -18.94 35.50 3.62
C THR A 515 -20.24 34.68 3.58
N GLN A 516 -20.16 33.35 3.44
CA GLN A 516 -21.34 32.48 3.58
C GLN A 516 -21.89 32.49 5.00
N THR A 517 -21.05 32.45 6.04
CA THR A 517 -21.49 32.52 7.44
C THR A 517 -22.20 33.84 7.72
N LYS A 518 -21.64 34.97 7.27
CA LYS A 518 -22.27 36.31 7.34
C LYS A 518 -23.60 36.35 6.57
N LYS A 519 -23.68 35.72 5.39
CA LYS A 519 -24.92 35.61 4.59
C LYS A 519 -26.00 34.80 5.30
N VAL A 520 -25.66 33.63 5.85
CA VAL A 520 -26.61 32.78 6.60
C VAL A 520 -27.09 33.48 7.87
N ILE A 521 -26.18 34.14 8.61
CA ILE A 521 -26.55 34.97 9.77
C ILE A 521 -27.48 36.11 9.34
N ALA A 522 -27.19 36.82 8.24
CA ALA A 522 -28.06 37.87 7.73
C ALA A 522 -29.45 37.36 7.31
N GLN A 523 -29.54 36.18 6.70
CA GLN A 523 -30.82 35.54 6.37
C GLN A 523 -31.60 35.11 7.63
N GLN A 524 -30.92 34.56 8.64
CA GLN A 524 -31.53 34.21 9.92
C GLN A 524 -32.00 35.46 10.69
N GLN A 525 -31.20 36.54 10.68
CA GLN A 525 -31.60 37.84 11.24
C GLN A 525 -32.78 38.44 10.47
N GLN A 526 -32.80 38.38 9.14
CA GLN A 526 -33.92 38.87 8.34
C GLN A 526 -35.22 38.09 8.64
N ALA A 527 -35.14 36.77 8.79
CA ALA A 527 -36.27 35.94 9.21
C ALA A 527 -36.72 36.27 10.65
N MET A 528 -35.77 36.47 11.58
CA MET A 528 -36.09 36.91 12.94
C MET A 528 -36.77 38.28 12.94
N TYR A 529 -36.30 39.24 12.14
CA TYR A 529 -36.92 40.56 12.03
C TYR A 529 -38.31 40.52 11.40
N THR A 530 -38.58 39.66 10.40
CA THR A 530 -39.93 39.55 9.83
C THR A 530 -40.91 38.88 10.80
N GLU A 531 -40.48 37.87 11.58
CA GLU A 531 -41.32 37.33 12.66
C GLU A 531 -41.52 38.32 13.83
N GLN A 532 -40.49 39.10 14.20
CA GLN A 532 -40.64 40.20 15.16
C GLN A 532 -41.62 41.26 14.66
N GLN A 533 -41.56 41.65 13.37
CA GLN A 533 -42.50 42.60 12.78
C GLN A 533 -43.93 42.05 12.75
N LYS A 534 -44.14 40.76 12.45
CA LYS A 534 -45.47 40.12 12.55
C LYS A 534 -45.98 40.11 13.99
N ALA A 535 -45.13 39.74 14.96
CA ALA A 535 -45.49 39.72 16.37
C ALA A 535 -45.86 41.13 16.87
N GLU A 536 -45.09 42.15 16.49
CA GLU A 536 -45.34 43.54 16.86
C GLU A 536 -46.57 44.13 16.16
N GLN A 537 -46.81 43.82 14.87
CA GLN A 537 -48.07 44.17 14.20
C GLN A 537 -49.27 43.50 14.88
N THR A 538 -49.14 42.24 15.31
CA THR A 538 -50.19 41.52 16.06
C THR A 538 -50.42 42.17 17.43
N ARG A 539 -49.37 42.63 18.11
CA ARG A 539 -49.45 43.39 19.36
C ARG A 539 -50.18 44.73 19.16
N ILE A 540 -49.78 45.52 18.16
CA ILE A 540 -50.40 46.80 17.81
C ILE A 540 -51.87 46.62 17.41
N ALA A 541 -52.21 45.57 16.65
CA ALA A 541 -53.60 45.25 16.32
C ALA A 541 -54.41 44.91 17.59
N THR A 542 -53.85 44.12 18.50
CA THR A 542 -54.50 43.76 19.77
C THR A 542 -54.70 44.97 20.69
N GLU A 543 -53.68 45.83 20.82
CA GLU A 543 -53.76 47.11 21.55
C GLU A 543 -54.79 48.07 20.93
N LYS A 544 -54.88 48.14 19.60
CA LYS A 544 -55.89 48.95 18.90
C LYS A 544 -57.30 48.42 19.14
N THR A 545 -57.55 47.12 18.96
CA THR A 545 -58.86 46.51 19.23
C THR A 545 -59.26 46.64 20.70
N ARG A 546 -58.31 46.55 21.63
CA ARG A 546 -58.52 46.84 23.05
C ARG A 546 -58.94 48.30 23.26
N SER A 547 -58.23 49.24 22.65
CA SER A 547 -58.52 50.68 22.75
C SER A 547 -59.89 51.04 22.17
N GLU A 548 -60.26 50.42 21.04
CA GLU A 548 -61.57 50.56 20.41
C GLU A 548 -62.69 49.99 21.30
N ALA A 549 -62.48 48.81 21.91
CA ALA A 549 -63.42 48.24 22.87
C ALA A 549 -63.55 49.06 24.17
N GLU A 550 -62.48 49.69 24.63
CA GLU A 550 -62.47 50.52 25.84
C GLU A 550 -63.14 51.89 25.61
N LEU A 551 -62.96 52.49 24.42
CA LEU A 551 -63.78 53.61 23.92
C LEU A 551 -65.27 53.21 23.80
N GLN A 552 -65.55 52.04 23.24
CA GLN A 552 -66.92 51.55 23.06
C GLN A 552 -67.61 51.30 24.41
N LYS A 553 -66.87 50.85 25.43
CA LYS A 553 -67.38 50.77 26.82
C LYS A 553 -67.81 52.14 27.34
N GLN A 554 -66.98 53.17 27.22
CA GLN A 554 -67.32 54.53 27.68
C GLN A 554 -68.54 55.09 26.93
N LEU A 555 -68.65 54.83 25.63
CA LEU A 555 -69.76 55.30 24.79
C LEU A 555 -71.09 54.61 25.19
N VAL A 556 -71.06 53.30 25.44
CA VAL A 556 -72.22 52.54 25.96
C VAL A 556 -72.59 52.99 27.37
N GLU A 557 -71.63 53.31 28.24
CA GLU A 557 -71.87 53.80 29.60
C GLU A 557 -72.58 55.16 29.59
N ALA A 558 -72.20 56.06 28.67
CA ALA A 558 -72.90 57.33 28.42
C ALA A 558 -74.31 57.13 27.83
N GLU A 559 -74.48 56.23 26.85
CA GLU A 559 -75.79 55.94 26.25
C GLU A 559 -76.77 55.34 27.28
N ILE A 560 -76.29 54.42 28.13
CA ILE A 560 -77.07 53.86 29.25
C ILE A 560 -77.48 54.95 30.24
N GLY A 561 -76.61 55.92 30.54
CA GLY A 561 -76.96 57.08 31.37
C GLY A 561 -78.15 57.88 30.82
N VAL A 562 -78.12 58.21 29.51
CA VAL A 562 -79.24 58.88 28.82
C VAL A 562 -80.51 58.01 28.81
N LYS A 563 -80.37 56.69 28.66
CA LYS A 563 -81.48 55.74 28.65
C LYS A 563 -82.16 55.62 30.03
N ILE A 564 -81.39 55.62 31.11
CA ILE A 564 -81.88 55.63 32.50
C ILE A 564 -82.61 56.96 32.79
N ALA A 565 -82.07 58.10 32.36
CA ALA A 565 -82.74 59.39 32.53
C ALA A 565 -84.12 59.43 31.83
N ASN A 566 -84.20 58.94 30.59
CA ASN A 566 -85.46 58.85 29.85
C ASN A 566 -86.44 57.82 30.46
N GLN A 567 -85.97 56.65 30.92
CA GLN A 567 -86.83 55.68 31.60
C GLN A 567 -87.37 56.20 32.93
N ASN A 568 -86.56 56.91 33.72
CA ASN A 568 -87.04 57.57 34.94
C ASN A 568 -88.11 58.62 34.62
N LYS A 569 -87.91 59.45 33.59
CA LYS A 569 -88.91 60.42 33.12
C LYS A 569 -90.23 59.73 32.72
N GLN A 570 -90.17 58.64 31.96
CA GLN A 570 -91.35 57.89 31.55
C GLN A 570 -92.06 57.23 32.74
N LYS A 571 -91.31 56.75 33.74
CA LYS A 571 -91.84 56.14 34.97
C LYS A 571 -92.58 57.15 35.85
N THR A 572 -92.13 58.41 35.89
CA THR A 572 -92.86 59.49 36.58
C THR A 572 -94.18 59.83 35.87
N ILE A 573 -94.18 59.87 34.54
CA ILE A 573 -95.39 60.15 33.74
C ILE A 573 -96.45 59.06 33.99
N THR A 574 -96.10 57.79 33.83
CA THR A 574 -97.05 56.68 33.98
C THR A 574 -97.55 56.50 35.42
N PHE A 575 -96.79 56.92 36.43
CA PHE A 575 -97.26 56.95 37.82
C PHE A 575 -98.36 58.01 38.01
N ALA A 576 -98.17 59.22 37.47
CA ALA A 576 -99.15 60.30 37.55
C ALA A 576 -100.45 59.99 36.77
N GLU A 577 -100.34 59.32 35.62
CA GLU A 577 -101.50 58.85 34.83
C GLU A 577 -102.34 57.82 35.62
N GLY A 578 -101.69 56.83 36.24
CA GLY A 578 -102.36 55.82 37.07
C GLY A 578 -103.03 56.38 38.32
N GLU A 579 -102.44 57.41 38.94
CA GLU A 579 -103.02 58.08 40.11
C GLU A 579 -104.27 58.92 39.75
N ALA A 580 -104.26 59.56 38.58
CA ALA A 580 -105.43 60.25 38.04
C ALA A 580 -106.58 59.29 37.71
N GLU A 581 -106.29 58.14 37.07
CA GLU A 581 -107.31 57.15 36.72
C GLU A 581 -107.89 56.43 37.95
N SER A 582 -107.05 56.09 38.94
CA SER A 582 -107.47 55.58 40.25
C SER A 582 -108.50 56.50 40.93
N THR A 583 -108.24 57.82 40.89
CA THR A 583 -109.12 58.84 41.48
C THR A 583 -110.47 58.91 40.74
N ARG A 584 -110.47 58.81 39.40
CA ARG A 584 -111.68 58.77 38.57
C ARG A 584 -112.57 57.57 38.91
N ILE A 585 -111.99 56.38 38.99
CA ILE A 585 -112.72 55.12 39.25
C ILE A 585 -113.36 55.15 40.65
N ARG A 586 -112.68 55.75 41.64
CA ARG A 586 -113.19 55.90 43.01
C ARG A 586 -114.47 56.74 43.05
N ALA A 587 -114.46 57.91 42.42
CA ALA A 587 -115.61 58.81 42.35
C ALA A 587 -116.82 58.17 41.64
N GLU A 588 -116.59 57.33 40.62
CA GLU A 588 -117.67 56.61 39.93
C GLU A 588 -118.31 55.51 40.80
N GLY A 589 -117.56 54.93 41.74
CA GLY A 589 -118.07 53.99 42.74
C GLY A 589 -118.95 54.66 43.79
N ASP A 590 -118.49 55.78 44.36
CA ASP A 590 -119.22 56.54 45.38
C ASP A 590 -120.57 57.07 44.84
N ALA A 591 -120.60 57.54 43.58
CA ALA A 591 -121.82 57.98 42.91
C ALA A 591 -122.89 56.87 42.83
N LYS A 592 -122.48 55.63 42.48
CA LYS A 592 -123.39 54.47 42.41
C LYS A 592 -123.89 54.05 43.80
N GLY A 593 -123.04 54.17 44.83
CA GLY A 593 -123.41 53.91 46.22
C GLY A 593 -124.47 54.88 46.76
N ILE A 594 -124.42 56.16 46.38
CA ILE A 594 -125.40 57.17 46.80
C ILE A 594 -126.78 56.91 46.18
N ILE A 595 -126.85 56.58 44.89
CA ILE A 595 -128.12 56.32 44.18
C ILE A 595 -128.88 55.14 44.83
N ALA A 596 -128.20 53.99 45.01
CA ALA A 596 -128.81 52.80 45.61
C ALA A 596 -129.33 53.04 47.05
N LYS A 597 -128.66 53.92 47.80
CA LYS A 597 -129.09 54.30 49.15
C LYS A 597 -130.34 55.19 49.16
N GLY A 598 -130.45 56.09 48.17
CA GLY A 598 -131.62 56.95 47.99
C GLY A 598 -132.91 56.18 47.69
N GLU A 599 -132.87 55.17 46.82
CA GLU A 599 -134.03 54.32 46.50
C GLU A 599 -134.49 53.50 47.72
N ALA A 600 -133.55 53.01 48.53
CA ALA A 600 -133.84 52.27 49.77
C ALA A 600 -134.50 53.15 50.86
N GLU A 601 -134.13 54.44 50.94
CA GLU A 601 -134.77 55.38 51.88
C GLU A 601 -136.14 55.86 51.36
N GLY A 602 -136.28 56.11 50.05
CA GLY A 602 -137.56 56.50 49.44
C GLY A 602 -138.64 55.44 49.58
N THR A 603 -138.32 54.17 49.31
CA THR A 603 -139.25 53.04 49.48
C THR A 603 -139.67 52.84 50.94
N LYS A 604 -138.74 52.99 51.88
CA LYS A 604 -139.00 52.96 53.33
C LYS A 604 -139.96 54.07 53.79
N ILE A 605 -139.78 55.30 53.30
CA ILE A 605 -140.64 56.44 53.64
C ILE A 605 -142.06 56.24 53.10
N LEU A 606 -142.20 55.74 51.86
CA LEU A 606 -143.51 55.48 51.23
C LEU A 606 -144.30 54.41 52.02
N ALA A 607 -143.64 53.32 52.44
CA ALA A 607 -144.25 52.29 53.27
C ALA A 607 -144.70 52.82 54.66
N ILE A 608 -143.89 53.68 55.30
CA ILE A 608 -144.25 54.32 56.57
C ILE A 608 -145.46 55.25 56.38
N GLY A 609 -145.51 56.05 55.31
CA GLY A 609 -146.62 56.95 55.01
C GLY A 609 -147.95 56.23 54.76
N GLN A 610 -147.93 55.09 54.07
CA GLN A 610 -149.12 54.25 53.90
C GLN A 610 -149.56 53.60 55.23
N ALA A 611 -148.61 53.17 56.06
CA ALA A 611 -148.91 52.59 57.37
C ALA A 611 -149.52 53.62 58.35
N THR A 612 -149.01 54.86 58.39
CA THR A 612 -149.57 55.92 59.25
C THR A 612 -150.93 56.40 58.78
N ALA A 613 -151.14 56.59 57.47
CA ALA A 613 -152.46 56.93 56.93
C ALA A 613 -153.52 55.89 57.32
N LYS A 614 -153.21 54.60 57.16
CA LYS A 614 -154.11 53.50 57.52
C LYS A 614 -154.32 53.35 59.04
N ALA A 615 -153.31 53.71 59.84
CA ALA A 615 -153.46 53.79 61.30
C ALA A 615 -154.39 54.95 61.72
N TYR A 616 -154.33 56.10 61.05
CA TYR A 616 -155.25 57.22 61.31
C TYR A 616 -156.70 56.89 60.94
N GLU A 617 -156.95 56.20 59.81
CA GLU A 617 -158.29 55.70 59.48
C GLU A 617 -158.84 54.79 60.60
N LEU A 618 -158.06 53.79 61.02
CA LEU A 618 -158.48 52.83 62.05
C LEU A 618 -158.69 53.50 63.42
N GLN A 619 -157.85 54.45 63.81
CA GLN A 619 -158.05 55.22 65.06
C GLN A 619 -159.28 56.11 65.01
N ASN A 620 -159.56 56.76 63.88
CA ASN A 620 -160.74 57.62 63.73
C ASN A 620 -162.04 56.81 63.79
N VAL A 621 -162.05 55.59 63.22
CA VAL A 621 -163.18 54.64 63.33
C VAL A 621 -163.38 54.12 64.75
N ALA A 622 -162.30 53.89 65.51
CA ALA A 622 -162.38 53.27 66.84
C ALA A 622 -162.63 54.27 68.00
N ILE A 623 -162.18 55.52 67.87
CA ILE A 623 -162.12 56.50 68.98
C ILE A 623 -162.88 57.80 68.67
N GLY A 624 -163.17 58.10 67.40
CA GLY A 624 -163.85 59.32 66.97
C GLY A 624 -162.94 60.56 66.95
N SER A 625 -163.35 61.56 66.16
CA SER A 625 -162.49 62.67 65.71
C SER A 625 -161.94 63.57 66.83
N GLN A 626 -162.65 63.70 67.95
CA GLN A 626 -162.20 64.47 69.12
C GLN A 626 -161.19 63.71 70.01
N GLY A 627 -161.21 62.38 70.03
CA GLY A 627 -160.27 61.60 70.84
C GLY A 627 -158.89 61.48 70.19
N VAL A 628 -158.84 61.33 68.86
CA VAL A 628 -157.57 61.26 68.11
C VAL A 628 -156.77 62.57 68.23
N THR A 629 -157.44 63.73 68.20
CA THR A 629 -156.79 65.03 68.37
C THR A 629 -156.19 65.22 69.76
N ALA A 630 -156.88 64.80 70.82
CA ALA A 630 -156.33 64.85 72.19
C ALA A 630 -155.09 63.95 72.36
N ILE A 631 -155.11 62.74 71.78
CA ILE A 631 -153.97 61.82 71.80
C ILE A 631 -152.77 62.43 71.07
N GLU A 632 -152.94 62.95 69.86
CA GLU A 632 -151.82 63.46 69.06
C GLU A 632 -151.23 64.77 69.62
N ILE A 633 -152.03 65.62 70.28
CA ILE A 633 -151.53 66.77 71.07
C ILE A 633 -150.64 66.29 72.23
N ALA A 634 -151.09 65.31 73.01
CA ALA A 634 -150.28 64.74 74.11
C ALA A 634 -148.98 64.09 73.59
N LYS A 635 -149.03 63.48 72.41
CA LYS A 635 -147.89 62.83 71.76
C LYS A 635 -146.88 63.82 71.18
N GLN A 636 -147.34 64.92 70.58
CA GLN A 636 -146.51 66.07 70.19
C GLN A 636 -145.77 66.64 71.40
N ILE A 637 -146.47 66.85 72.53
CA ILE A 637 -145.87 67.35 73.78
C ILE A 637 -144.86 66.36 74.38
N ALA A 638 -145.04 65.05 74.21
CA ALA A 638 -144.11 64.04 74.72
C ALA A 638 -142.89 63.80 73.80
N SER A 639 -143.04 64.01 72.48
CA SER A 639 -141.97 63.80 71.48
C SER A 639 -141.15 65.06 71.20
N GLY A 640 -141.75 66.24 71.37
CA GLY A 640 -141.07 67.53 71.33
C GLY A 640 -140.34 67.79 72.65
N ASN A 641 -139.01 67.77 72.62
CA ASN A 641 -138.15 67.99 73.79
C ASN A 641 -138.08 69.49 74.19
N ILE A 642 -139.23 70.07 74.53
CA ILE A 642 -139.45 71.51 74.72
C ILE A 642 -139.15 71.89 76.18
N LYS A 643 -138.12 72.73 76.38
CA LYS A 643 -137.72 73.23 77.71
C LYS A 643 -138.62 74.39 78.14
N VAL A 644 -139.48 74.18 79.15
CA VAL A 644 -140.51 75.17 79.59
C VAL A 644 -140.04 76.03 80.77
N THR A 645 -138.86 76.66 80.66
CA THR A 645 -138.36 77.71 81.58
C THR A 645 -137.45 78.69 80.83
N PRO A 646 -137.56 80.02 81.03
CA PRO A 646 -136.71 81.01 80.37
C PRO A 646 -135.38 81.24 81.13
N ASP A 647 -134.24 81.18 80.43
CA ASP A 647 -132.91 81.42 81.04
C ASP A 647 -132.34 82.84 80.80
N VAL A 648 -132.79 83.57 79.76
CA VAL A 648 -132.41 84.98 79.52
C VAL A 648 -133.60 85.76 78.93
N LEU A 649 -133.91 86.91 79.52
CA LEU A 649 -134.90 87.88 79.04
C LEU A 649 -134.20 89.06 78.36
N VAL A 650 -134.78 89.60 77.28
CA VAL A 650 -134.24 90.77 76.56
C VAL A 650 -135.23 91.94 76.64
N GLN A 651 -134.78 93.07 77.17
CA GLN A 651 -135.46 94.37 77.16
C GLN A 651 -134.41 95.45 77.53
N GLY A 652 -134.27 96.59 76.85
CA GLY A 652 -134.86 97.09 75.61
C GLY A 652 -134.35 98.51 75.33
N GLU A 653 -134.55 99.02 74.11
CA GLU A 653 -134.38 100.44 73.70
C GLU A 653 -132.93 101.02 73.57
N ASN A 654 -132.63 101.51 72.36
CA ASN A 654 -131.67 102.56 71.98
C ASN A 654 -130.29 102.71 72.70
N ASN A 655 -129.33 101.81 72.44
CA ASN A 655 -127.99 102.25 72.00
C ASN A 655 -127.15 101.16 71.29
N VAL A 656 -126.06 101.57 70.66
CA VAL A 656 -125.12 100.72 69.90
C VAL A 656 -124.10 100.04 70.83
N GLY A 657 -123.97 98.71 70.74
CA GLY A 657 -122.81 97.98 71.30
C GLY A 657 -123.02 96.51 71.74
N GLY A 658 -124.25 96.06 71.97
CA GLY A 658 -124.50 94.88 72.83
C GLY A 658 -124.29 93.46 72.25
N LEU A 659 -124.15 93.27 70.93
CA LEU A 659 -124.28 91.92 70.31
C LEU A 659 -122.96 91.27 69.84
N LEU A 660 -121.89 92.05 69.62
CA LEU A 660 -120.59 91.50 69.19
C LEU A 660 -119.89 90.72 70.33
N SER A 661 -120.11 91.16 71.57
CA SER A 661 -119.61 90.51 72.79
C SER A 661 -120.15 89.09 72.96
N ALA A 662 -121.45 88.87 72.76
CA ALA A 662 -122.08 87.55 72.91
C ALA A 662 -121.49 86.48 71.96
N PHE A 663 -121.04 86.88 70.76
CA PHE A 663 -120.38 85.99 69.81
C PHE A 663 -118.92 85.68 70.21
N LEU A 664 -118.23 86.68 70.79
CA LEU A 664 -116.86 86.54 71.28
C LEU A 664 -116.77 85.69 72.56
N THR A 665 -117.68 85.84 73.53
CA THR A 665 -117.63 85.04 74.77
C THR A 665 -117.72 83.55 74.46
N LYS A 666 -118.62 83.14 73.55
CA LYS A 666 -118.80 81.73 73.14
C LYS A 666 -117.60 81.14 72.41
N THR A 667 -116.77 81.96 71.76
CA THR A 667 -115.58 81.52 71.02
C THR A 667 -114.30 81.58 71.86
N ILE A 668 -114.30 82.32 72.97
CA ILE A 668 -113.17 82.43 73.90
C ILE A 668 -113.23 81.35 75.00
N THR A 669 -114.42 80.99 75.52
CA THR A 669 -114.57 79.97 76.60
C THR A 669 -114.39 78.51 76.14
N GLN A 670 -113.87 78.27 74.93
CA GLN A 670 -113.56 76.92 74.43
C GLN A 670 -112.08 76.71 74.07
N LYS A 671 -111.20 77.52 74.68
CA LYS A 671 -109.78 77.21 74.88
C LYS A 671 -109.42 77.30 76.36
N ASP A 672 -108.39 76.54 76.73
CA ASP A 672 -107.63 76.60 77.99
C ASP A 672 -108.37 76.22 79.28
N SER A 673 -108.53 74.91 79.51
CA SER A 673 -108.60 74.27 80.85
C SER A 673 -108.22 72.78 80.74
N VAL A 674 -107.42 72.26 81.69
CA VAL A 674 -106.98 70.84 81.81
C VAL A 674 -106.18 70.32 80.61
N GLU A 675 -104.84 70.26 80.58
CA GLU A 675 -103.76 70.36 81.58
C GLU A 675 -103.41 69.12 82.44
N LYS A 676 -102.28 68.48 82.05
CA LYS A 676 -101.18 67.90 82.87
C LYS A 676 -101.30 66.58 83.67
N THR A 677 -100.09 66.05 83.92
CA THR A 677 -99.68 64.89 84.75
C THR A 677 -100.07 63.50 84.23
N GLU A 678 -99.24 62.44 84.28
CA GLU A 678 -97.78 62.25 84.47
C GLU A 678 -97.41 60.85 83.89
N ASN A 679 -96.16 60.34 83.82
CA ASN A 679 -94.92 60.72 84.49
C ASN A 679 -93.69 60.72 83.53
N ALA A 680 -92.48 60.56 84.07
CA ALA A 680 -91.22 60.96 83.45
C ALA A 680 -90.05 59.95 83.60
N ALA A 681 -88.82 60.41 83.27
CA ALA A 681 -87.52 59.71 83.29
C ALA A 681 -87.29 58.64 82.19
N ALA A 682 -86.07 58.32 81.73
CA ALA A 682 -84.77 59.01 81.60
C ALA A 682 -83.82 58.05 80.82
N GLY A 683 -82.71 58.43 80.18
CA GLY A 683 -82.19 59.76 79.88
C GLY A 683 -80.63 59.78 79.80
N LYS A 684 -80.09 60.68 78.96
CA LYS A 684 -78.69 61.20 78.93
C LYS A 684 -77.52 60.22 78.67
N LYS A 685 -76.69 60.65 77.70
CA LYS A 685 -75.25 60.35 77.49
C LYS A 685 -74.89 58.89 77.21
#